data_AF-A0A135LV49-F1
#
_entry.id   AF-A0A135LV49-F1
#
_cell.length_a   1.000
_cell.length_b   1.000
_cell.length_c   1.000
_cell.angle_alpha   90.00
_cell.angle_beta   90.00
_cell.angle_gamma   90.00
#
_symmetry.space_group_name_H-M   'P 1'
#
loop_
_entity.id
_entity.type
_entity.pdbx_description
1 polymer ?
#
loop_
_entity_poly.entity_id
_entity_poly.type
_entity_poly.pdbx_seq_one_letter_code
_entity_poly.pdbx_strand_id
1 'polypeptide(L)'
;MATPEIKHLPLNATFKGIQRDPNVPVHQFLGIKYASIPARFEKAEPVRQFNGAVVDASKYGPICPQPDVDVRHLLRIPEDFAIAPEVQNEFECLNLEITCPPKSDTDPFPVLIWIHGGSQIVTFCSAASKICDPTKIVADSIKAGKPIIFVSINYRLNIFSFGDGKEKNLALKDQRLGIEWVRQNIAGFGGDPQNITLSGESAGAIYTHAHLITGPPVKRAVMASGSLYLSSPLPVERGDGLIKVLEAKVRELGQTSLRESSVPALVQSLKECNVNTMWIQEEPELEGWETKPEQVEEVMIGDVEYESVIWRNGVELLDGETIAAAFDSDKQWGNQLRKMYQVVGDRPTAAKLGALDLVNDIRYTLPVEVVTEKLRAANKHVFRYVIDQSNPWQPSSRAHHAVDLLFLFDGVDLSFNPAASAVGKEMRQRWIRFVNGNKPWAEDLRFAFGPVGECKEIDELQVAARRRLEHSVSITMRSADSLSGPGEYEKIFHWAETQKDGTIPSFKTRRNDPYEYQSGFGNSFESEAIPGTIPQGQNSPRNVRFGLYAEQITATAFVAPRHCNKKAWLYRVRPAVAHQGFTELPDNKDTESNFLPLNPRIHVSPTQLAWHPFDIPQDEVDFVSGLKTIAGSGDPTLREGLATHVYVANSSMKKKSFVNSDGEFLIVPQQGALDIQTEFGPIFVQPGEIVIIQRGIRFSVNLPDGPSRGYILEVWGTQFELPELGPLGANGLANARDFLSPIAQYEVVQEPWEIIYKLGGKFFKSTQNHSPYDVVAWHGNYVPYKYDLTKFVNVGSVSVDHIDPSIFCVLTAKSRDLTAPIADFLTFSPRWDVASHTYRPPYYHRNAASELMGLIYGGYGGRSDEFQPGSVSFECGMVPHGVAYEEFKEATDSAPPVMQISQASIAFMFESCRAFTITDYAWNSDKKHEHEPKMWDSLVDNFSKHAKEVEEILARAKK
;
A
#
# COMPACT_ATOMS: atom_id res chain seq x y z
N MET A 1 7.22 33.20 51.34
CA MET A 1 8.07 32.37 50.47
C MET A 1 8.76 33.29 49.49
N ALA A 2 10.04 33.09 49.19
CA ALA A 2 10.78 33.93 48.24
C ALA A 2 10.19 33.77 46.83
N THR A 3 9.96 34.87 46.11
CA THR A 3 9.51 34.84 44.72
C THR A 3 10.57 34.13 43.86
N PRO A 4 10.20 33.11 43.07
CA PRO A 4 11.18 32.39 42.26
C PRO A 4 11.78 33.33 41.21
N GLU A 5 13.10 33.34 41.12
CA GLU A 5 13.86 34.22 40.23
C GLU A 5 14.88 33.42 39.42
N ILE A 6 14.92 33.62 38.10
CA ILE A 6 15.88 32.99 37.20
C ILE A 6 16.66 34.06 36.47
N LYS A 7 17.98 34.10 36.71
CA LYS A 7 18.93 34.86 35.89
C LYS A 7 19.31 34.03 34.67
N HIS A 8 18.83 34.43 33.50
CA HIS A 8 19.02 33.70 32.25
C HIS A 8 20.12 34.36 31.41
N LEU A 9 21.29 33.72 31.33
CA LEU A 9 22.47 34.29 30.66
C LEU A 9 22.29 34.47 29.14
N PRO A 10 21.86 33.45 28.35
CA PRO A 10 21.70 33.62 26.89
C PRO A 10 20.74 34.75 26.50
N LEU A 11 19.56 34.79 27.11
CA LEU A 11 18.55 35.84 26.90
C LEU A 11 18.90 37.20 27.54
N ASN A 12 19.98 37.29 28.33
CA ASN A 12 20.36 38.49 29.08
C ASN A 12 19.16 39.09 29.84
N ALA A 13 18.55 38.32 30.75
CA ALA A 13 17.35 38.72 31.49
C ALA A 13 17.28 38.10 32.88
N THR A 14 16.52 38.73 33.78
CA THR A 14 16.09 38.12 35.05
C THR A 14 14.57 37.94 35.02
N PHE A 15 14.09 36.71 35.08
CA PHE A 15 12.66 36.38 35.12
C PHE A 15 12.19 36.19 36.56
N LYS A 16 11.13 36.91 36.95
CA LYS A 16 10.47 36.77 38.27
C LYS A 16 9.15 36.01 38.10
N GLY A 17 9.09 34.79 38.62
CA GLY A 17 7.92 33.91 38.51
C GLY A 17 7.05 33.90 39.76
N ILE A 18 6.23 32.85 39.88
CA ILE A 18 5.37 32.58 41.04
C ILE A 18 5.44 31.12 41.48
N GLN A 19 5.24 30.86 42.76
CA GLN A 19 5.06 29.50 43.28
C GLN A 19 3.55 29.22 43.43
N ARG A 20 3.05 28.13 42.84
CA ARG A 20 1.61 27.80 42.81
C ARG A 20 1.15 26.80 43.87
N ASP A 21 1.89 25.72 44.06
CA ASP A 21 1.50 24.63 44.96
C ASP A 21 2.16 24.81 46.36
N PRO A 22 1.36 24.78 47.45
CA PRO A 22 1.86 24.98 48.81
C PRO A 22 2.53 23.73 49.42
N ASN A 23 2.27 22.55 48.87
CA ASN A 23 2.74 21.25 49.37
C ASN A 23 3.93 20.72 48.56
N VAL A 24 3.94 20.93 47.25
CA VAL A 24 5.04 20.60 46.34
C VAL A 24 5.49 21.88 45.65
N PRO A 25 6.76 22.29 45.76
CA PRO A 25 7.17 23.57 45.17
C PRO A 25 7.13 23.45 43.64
N VAL A 26 6.18 24.13 43.01
CA VAL A 26 6.05 24.26 41.54
C VAL A 26 6.18 25.74 41.20
N HIS A 27 7.10 26.06 40.29
CA HIS A 27 7.33 27.42 39.80
C HIS A 27 6.65 27.62 38.44
N GLN A 28 6.11 28.82 38.23
CA GLN A 28 5.61 29.27 36.93
C GLN A 28 6.29 30.56 36.51
N PHE A 29 6.69 30.61 35.25
CA PHE A 29 7.14 31.81 34.56
C PHE A 29 6.22 32.04 33.36
N LEU A 30 5.37 33.03 33.47
CA LEU A 30 4.22 33.27 32.60
C LEU A 30 4.50 34.43 31.64
N GLY A 31 3.87 34.41 30.46
CA GLY A 31 3.92 35.53 29.51
C GLY A 31 5.31 35.85 28.94
N ILE A 32 6.20 34.85 28.84
CA ILE A 32 7.54 35.06 28.26
C ILE A 32 7.41 35.20 26.75
N LYS A 33 7.77 36.36 26.20
CA LYS A 33 7.73 36.60 24.76
C LYS A 33 8.80 35.79 24.02
N TYR A 34 8.40 35.00 23.02
CA TYR A 34 9.33 34.24 22.18
C TYR A 34 9.53 34.85 20.78
N ALA A 35 8.57 35.64 20.30
CA ALA A 35 8.65 36.33 19.01
C ALA A 35 7.90 37.68 19.04
N SER A 36 8.24 38.57 18.12
CA SER A 36 7.57 39.86 17.91
C SER A 36 6.90 39.89 16.55
N ILE A 37 5.67 40.43 16.48
CA ILE A 37 4.94 40.59 15.22
C ILE A 37 5.20 42.01 14.71
N PRO A 38 5.96 42.21 13.61
CA PRO A 38 6.33 43.54 13.15
C PRO A 38 5.15 44.31 12.56
N ALA A 39 4.23 43.60 11.90
CA ALA A 39 2.98 44.11 11.38
C ALA A 39 1.98 42.96 11.18
N ARG A 40 0.69 43.29 11.06
CA ARG A 40 -0.37 42.31 10.81
C ARG A 40 -0.07 41.52 9.53
N PHE A 41 -0.28 40.20 9.59
CA PHE A 41 -0.02 39.23 8.52
C PHE A 41 1.45 39.11 8.06
N GLU A 42 2.40 39.76 8.72
CA GLU A 42 3.83 39.52 8.42
C GLU A 42 4.38 38.37 9.28
N LYS A 43 5.48 37.77 8.82
CA LYS A 43 6.21 36.75 9.59
C LYS A 43 6.72 37.37 10.89
N ALA A 44 6.61 36.63 11.98
CA ALA A 44 7.13 37.07 13.27
C ALA A 44 8.66 36.94 13.32
N GLU A 45 9.30 37.77 14.14
CA GLU A 45 10.75 37.77 14.35
C GLU A 45 11.08 37.22 15.75
N PRO A 46 12.05 36.30 15.89
CA PRO A 46 12.38 35.70 17.18
C PRO A 46 12.97 36.71 18.16
N VAL A 47 12.53 36.66 19.42
CA VAL A 47 13.13 37.44 20.51
C VAL A 47 14.40 36.72 20.99
N ARG A 48 15.56 37.29 20.65
CA ARG A 48 16.88 36.70 20.99
C ARG A 48 17.43 37.12 22.35
N GLN A 49 17.01 38.28 22.87
CA GLN A 49 17.48 38.83 24.14
C GLN A 49 16.50 39.86 24.72
N PHE A 50 16.59 40.12 26.02
CA PHE A 50 15.82 41.13 26.75
C PHE A 50 16.68 42.29 27.28
N ASN A 51 17.93 42.43 26.78
CA ASN A 51 18.79 43.59 27.03
C ASN A 51 19.02 43.95 28.52
N GLY A 52 19.13 42.95 29.39
CA GLY A 52 19.36 43.12 30.83
C GLY A 52 18.08 43.39 31.63
N ALA A 53 16.90 43.27 31.03
CA ALA A 53 15.64 43.56 31.70
C ALA A 53 15.32 42.57 32.83
N VAL A 54 14.62 43.09 33.84
CA VAL A 54 13.92 42.28 34.84
C VAL A 54 12.49 42.08 34.36
N VAL A 55 12.17 40.87 33.91
CA VAL A 55 10.88 40.50 33.33
C VAL A 55 9.94 40.00 34.43
N ASP A 56 8.79 40.65 34.58
CA ASP A 56 7.70 40.19 35.46
C ASP A 56 6.95 39.03 34.80
N ALA A 57 7.43 37.81 35.04
CA ALA A 57 6.85 36.57 34.57
C ALA A 57 5.85 35.97 35.59
N SER A 58 5.24 36.81 36.43
CA SER A 58 4.21 36.41 37.39
C SER A 58 2.78 36.50 36.84
N LYS A 59 2.63 37.03 35.62
CA LYS A 59 1.35 37.33 34.98
C LYS A 59 1.29 36.68 33.60
N TYR A 60 0.12 36.20 33.24
CA TYR A 60 -0.12 35.69 31.89
C TYR A 60 0.07 36.81 30.86
N GLY A 61 0.66 36.44 29.71
CA GLY A 61 0.72 37.30 28.55
C GLY A 61 -0.65 37.43 27.88
N PRO A 62 -0.81 38.35 26.91
CA PRO A 62 -2.04 38.43 26.16
C PRO A 62 -2.18 37.24 25.20
N ILE A 63 -3.40 36.86 24.88
CA ILE A 63 -3.72 35.86 23.85
C ILE A 63 -4.04 36.54 22.51
N CYS A 64 -4.09 35.76 21.42
CA CYS A 64 -4.48 36.28 20.11
C CYS A 64 -5.93 36.77 20.16
N PRO A 65 -6.28 37.90 19.50
CA PRO A 65 -7.66 38.32 19.44
C PRO A 65 -8.56 37.29 18.77
N GLN A 66 -9.70 37.02 19.39
CA GLN A 66 -10.54 35.89 19.02
C GLN A 66 -12.01 36.09 19.42
N PRO A 67 -12.95 35.39 18.76
CA PRO A 67 -14.34 35.34 19.19
C PRO A 67 -14.47 34.90 20.65
N ASP A 68 -15.30 35.61 21.43
CA ASP A 68 -15.71 35.17 22.76
C ASP A 68 -16.56 33.89 22.66
N VAL A 69 -16.10 32.82 23.31
CA VAL A 69 -16.70 31.49 23.30
C VAL A 69 -16.71 30.94 24.73
N ASP A 70 -17.88 30.50 25.18
CA ASP A 70 -18.01 29.86 26.47
C ASP A 70 -17.56 28.39 26.41
N VAL A 71 -16.32 28.14 26.85
CA VAL A 71 -15.72 26.79 26.87
C VAL A 71 -16.47 25.81 27.79
N ARG A 72 -17.25 26.31 28.78
CA ARG A 72 -18.02 25.46 29.70
C ARG A 72 -19.06 24.63 28.98
N HIS A 73 -19.61 25.14 27.88
CA HIS A 73 -20.64 24.46 27.10
C HIS A 73 -20.12 23.18 26.41
N LEU A 74 -18.89 23.20 25.89
CA LEU A 74 -18.29 22.02 25.26
C LEU A 74 -17.77 21.07 26.33
N LEU A 75 -17.09 21.57 27.37
CA LEU A 75 -16.57 20.75 28.46
C LEU A 75 -17.65 20.15 29.37
N ARG A 76 -18.89 20.67 29.30
CA ARG A 76 -20.02 20.29 30.18
C ARG A 76 -19.67 20.41 31.67
N ILE A 77 -18.96 21.47 32.04
CA ILE A 77 -18.63 21.80 33.43
C ILE A 77 -19.65 22.80 34.02
N PRO A 78 -19.73 22.93 35.36
CA PRO A 78 -20.68 23.84 36.00
C PRO A 78 -20.56 25.30 35.51
N GLU A 79 -21.70 25.95 35.29
CA GLU A 79 -21.77 27.34 34.79
C GLU A 79 -21.17 28.34 35.77
N ASP A 80 -21.16 28.04 37.07
CA ASP A 80 -20.58 28.88 38.13
C ASP A 80 -19.05 28.77 38.22
N PHE A 81 -18.41 27.89 37.44
CA PHE A 81 -16.96 27.86 37.34
C PHE A 81 -16.44 29.18 36.75
N ALA A 82 -15.69 29.93 37.56
CA ALA A 82 -15.21 31.25 37.20
C ALA A 82 -14.06 31.20 36.18
N ILE A 83 -14.31 31.71 34.98
CA ILE A 83 -13.29 31.90 33.94
C ILE A 83 -12.97 33.40 33.89
N ALA A 84 -11.72 33.74 34.19
CA ALA A 84 -11.28 35.14 34.16
C ALA A 84 -11.13 35.61 32.70
N PRO A 85 -11.55 36.86 32.37
CA PRO A 85 -11.28 37.43 31.07
C PRO A 85 -9.77 37.53 30.82
N GLU A 86 -9.34 37.07 29.66
CA GLU A 86 -7.94 37.12 29.24
C GLU A 86 -7.70 38.37 28.39
N VAL A 87 -6.55 39.01 28.60
CA VAL A 87 -6.16 40.18 27.79
C VAL A 87 -5.86 39.69 26.37
N GLN A 88 -6.39 40.37 25.35
CA GLN A 88 -6.15 40.03 23.95
C GLN A 88 -5.30 41.12 23.28
N ASN A 89 -4.30 40.73 22.48
CA ASN A 89 -3.47 41.68 21.73
C ASN A 89 -2.86 41.01 20.49
N GLU A 90 -3.08 41.55 19.29
CA GLU A 90 -2.62 40.94 18.03
C GLU A 90 -1.10 40.97 17.82
N PHE A 91 -0.35 41.80 18.55
CA PHE A 91 1.10 41.97 18.38
C PHE A 91 1.92 41.36 19.51
N GLU A 92 1.30 41.14 20.67
CA GLU A 92 1.95 40.64 21.89
C GLU A 92 1.54 39.20 22.25
N CYS A 93 0.73 38.53 21.41
CA CYS A 93 0.22 37.19 21.68
C CYS A 93 1.24 36.04 21.52
N LEU A 94 2.45 36.32 21.01
CA LEU A 94 3.50 35.30 20.82
C LEU A 94 4.35 35.16 22.08
N ASN A 95 3.75 34.53 23.09
CA ASN A 95 4.35 34.27 24.39
C ASN A 95 4.14 32.81 24.82
N LEU A 96 4.88 32.38 25.83
CA LEU A 96 4.82 31.04 26.39
C LEU A 96 4.79 31.07 27.92
N GLU A 97 4.24 30.01 28.51
CA GLU A 97 4.22 29.75 29.94
C GLU A 97 5.06 28.53 30.27
N ILE A 98 6.00 28.68 31.20
CA ILE A 98 6.85 27.59 31.68
C ILE A 98 6.42 27.23 33.10
N THR A 99 5.94 26.00 33.29
CA THR A 99 5.67 25.42 34.61
C THR A 99 6.71 24.35 34.89
N CYS A 100 7.50 24.52 35.94
CA CYS A 100 8.65 23.67 36.21
C CYS A 100 8.83 23.40 37.70
N PRO A 101 9.57 22.35 38.06
CA PRO A 101 10.14 22.21 39.40
C PRO A 101 11.07 23.40 39.73
N PRO A 102 11.43 23.59 41.00
CA PRO A 102 12.47 24.53 41.37
C PRO A 102 13.77 24.10 40.70
N LYS A 103 14.51 25.07 40.17
CA LYS A 103 15.78 24.79 39.50
C LYS A 103 16.71 24.07 40.48
N SER A 104 17.16 22.89 40.07
CA SER A 104 18.17 22.09 40.77
C SER A 104 19.49 22.20 40.00
N ASP A 105 20.62 22.06 40.69
CA ASP A 105 21.96 21.96 40.08
C ASP A 105 22.27 20.54 39.54
N THR A 106 21.29 19.63 39.61
CA THR A 106 21.36 18.23 39.14
C THR A 106 21.02 18.10 37.64
N ASP A 107 20.83 16.85 37.18
CA ASP A 107 20.44 16.51 35.81
C ASP A 107 19.22 17.33 35.29
N PRO A 108 19.23 17.72 34.01
CA PRO A 108 18.17 18.52 33.42
C PRO A 108 16.86 17.73 33.24
N PHE A 109 15.72 18.40 33.32
CA PHE A 109 14.39 17.78 33.29
C PHE A 109 13.83 17.63 31.87
N PRO A 110 13.21 16.51 31.51
CA PRO A 110 12.51 16.38 30.22
C PRO A 110 11.41 17.43 30.05
N VAL A 111 11.18 17.86 28.80
CA VAL A 111 10.29 18.99 28.48
C VAL A 111 9.10 18.51 27.66
N LEU A 112 7.89 18.87 28.09
CA LEU A 112 6.65 18.69 27.34
C LEU A 112 6.19 20.05 26.81
N ILE A 113 6.20 20.22 25.49
CA ILE A 113 5.61 21.39 24.82
C ILE A 113 4.15 21.09 24.52
N TRP A 114 3.25 22.03 24.80
CA TRP A 114 1.81 21.92 24.56
C TRP A 114 1.33 22.97 23.56
N ILE A 115 0.78 22.50 22.45
CA ILE A 115 0.03 23.29 21.47
C ILE A 115 -1.46 23.08 21.74
N HIS A 116 -2.16 24.15 22.15
CA HIS A 116 -3.58 24.09 22.47
C HIS A 116 -4.46 23.92 21.22
N GLY A 117 -5.63 23.30 21.38
CA GLY A 117 -6.68 23.17 20.38
C GLY A 117 -7.58 24.42 20.26
N GLY A 118 -8.72 24.24 19.58
CA GLY A 118 -9.76 25.28 19.37
C GLY A 118 -10.05 25.65 17.91
N SER A 119 -10.06 24.64 17.02
CA SER A 119 -10.42 24.76 15.60
C SER A 119 -9.62 25.83 14.82
N GLN A 120 -8.39 26.12 15.27
CA GLN A 120 -7.53 27.17 14.73
C GLN A 120 -8.14 28.59 14.82
N ILE A 121 -9.28 28.77 15.49
CA ILE A 121 -10.02 30.05 15.60
C ILE A 121 -9.86 30.66 16.98
N VAL A 122 -9.95 29.83 18.02
CA VAL A 122 -9.88 30.22 19.43
C VAL A 122 -8.83 29.39 20.18
N THR A 123 -8.34 29.92 21.30
CA THR A 123 -7.65 29.16 22.32
C THR A 123 -8.69 28.44 23.17
N PHE A 124 -8.77 27.12 23.04
CA PHE A 124 -9.64 26.32 23.88
C PHE A 124 -8.88 25.90 25.14
N CYS A 125 -9.32 26.41 26.30
CA CYS A 125 -8.69 26.19 27.62
C CYS A 125 -7.21 26.61 27.67
N SER A 126 -6.94 27.92 27.76
CA SER A 126 -5.57 28.42 27.97
C SER A 126 -5.03 28.00 29.34
N ALA A 127 -3.71 28.14 29.56
CA ALA A 127 -3.12 27.97 30.89
C ALA A 127 -3.71 28.96 31.93
N ALA A 128 -4.18 30.13 31.48
CA ALA A 128 -4.80 31.14 32.35
C ALA A 128 -6.23 30.79 32.78
N SER A 129 -6.93 29.96 31.99
CA SER A 129 -8.31 29.54 32.26
C SER A 129 -8.49 28.70 33.54
N LYS A 130 -7.38 28.28 34.17
CA LYS A 130 -7.29 27.26 35.24
C LYS A 130 -7.64 25.84 34.81
N ILE A 131 -8.51 25.68 33.80
CA ILE A 131 -8.95 24.38 33.30
C ILE A 131 -7.76 23.56 32.79
N CYS A 132 -6.88 24.18 32.02
CA CYS A 132 -5.64 23.59 31.52
C CYS A 132 -4.39 24.13 32.25
N ASP A 133 -4.46 24.31 33.57
CA ASP A 133 -3.29 24.66 34.38
C ASP A 133 -2.38 23.42 34.56
N PRO A 134 -1.13 23.44 34.06
CA PRO A 134 -0.22 22.31 34.15
C PRO A 134 0.39 22.11 35.56
N THR A 135 0.05 22.94 36.55
CA THR A 135 0.58 22.82 37.92
C THR A 135 0.41 21.40 38.46
N LYS A 136 -0.74 20.75 38.21
CA LYS A 136 -1.01 19.40 38.73
C LYS A 136 -0.09 18.33 38.13
N ILE A 137 0.07 18.29 36.82
CA ILE A 137 0.91 17.28 36.15
C ILE A 137 2.38 17.45 36.54
N VAL A 138 2.86 18.69 36.69
CA VAL A 138 4.21 18.96 37.18
C VAL A 138 4.36 18.53 38.65
N ALA A 139 3.41 18.86 39.52
CA ALA A 139 3.42 18.42 40.91
C ALA A 139 3.41 16.87 41.05
N ASP A 140 2.58 16.20 40.25
CA ASP A 140 2.50 14.73 40.24
C ASP A 140 3.80 14.10 39.70
N SER A 141 4.47 14.75 38.74
CA SER A 141 5.79 14.32 38.23
C SER A 141 6.90 14.41 39.28
N ILE A 142 6.90 15.47 40.10
CA ILE A 142 7.84 15.63 41.22
C ILE A 142 7.59 14.55 42.27
N LYS A 143 6.34 14.32 42.65
CA LYS A 143 5.96 13.27 43.62
C LYS A 143 6.33 11.87 43.13
N ALA A 144 6.28 11.63 41.83
CA ALA A 144 6.65 10.36 41.20
C ALA A 144 8.18 10.17 41.06
N GLY A 145 9.00 11.15 41.45
CA GLY A 145 10.46 11.10 41.25
C GLY A 145 10.88 11.18 39.78
N LYS A 146 10.01 11.67 38.90
CA LYS A 146 10.22 11.82 37.46
C LYS A 146 9.82 13.23 36.99
N PRO A 147 10.43 14.28 37.57
CA PRO A 147 10.05 15.66 37.32
C PRO A 147 10.11 16.02 35.82
N ILE A 148 9.10 16.75 35.34
CA ILE A 148 9.06 17.28 33.97
C ILE A 148 8.84 18.79 33.97
N ILE A 149 9.25 19.46 32.90
CA ILE A 149 8.88 20.84 32.60
C ILE A 149 7.75 20.84 31.59
N PHE A 150 6.73 21.65 31.83
CA PHE A 150 5.61 21.87 30.92
C PHE A 150 5.71 23.26 30.32
N VAL A 151 5.64 23.36 28.98
CA VAL A 151 5.66 24.64 28.26
C VAL A 151 4.42 24.78 27.39
N SER A 152 3.55 25.72 27.71
CA SER A 152 2.41 26.10 26.86
C SER A 152 2.84 27.19 25.88
N ILE A 153 2.46 27.07 24.61
CA ILE A 153 2.77 28.07 23.58
C ILE A 153 1.49 28.75 23.11
N ASN A 154 1.44 30.08 23.21
CA ASN A 154 0.43 30.90 22.53
C ASN A 154 0.92 31.28 21.12
N TYR A 155 0.02 31.26 20.15
CA TYR A 155 0.31 31.55 18.74
C TYR A 155 -0.85 32.34 18.12
N ARG A 156 -0.65 32.92 16.92
CA ARG A 156 -1.75 33.60 16.23
C ARG A 156 -2.86 32.62 15.89
N LEU A 157 -4.10 33.10 15.86
CA LEU A 157 -5.30 32.33 15.54
C LEU A 157 -6.13 33.02 14.46
N ASN A 158 -7.14 32.31 13.96
CA ASN A 158 -8.13 32.79 13.02
C ASN A 158 -7.53 33.55 11.83
N ILE A 159 -8.12 34.67 11.41
CA ILE A 159 -7.61 35.45 10.27
C ILE A 159 -6.18 35.95 10.54
N PHE A 160 -5.81 36.25 11.79
CA PHE A 160 -4.45 36.68 12.13
C PHE A 160 -3.39 35.62 11.83
N SER A 161 -3.72 34.32 11.92
CA SER A 161 -2.81 33.24 11.54
C SER A 161 -3.00 32.70 10.14
N PHE A 162 -4.21 32.80 9.58
CA PHE A 162 -4.51 32.32 8.25
C PHE A 162 -3.75 33.14 7.19
N GLY A 163 -3.63 34.45 7.41
CA GLY A 163 -2.97 35.38 6.51
C GLY A 163 -3.92 36.02 5.50
N ASP A 164 -3.40 36.98 4.73
CA ASP A 164 -4.17 37.78 3.75
C ASP A 164 -3.88 37.41 2.29
N GLY A 165 -3.27 36.25 2.06
CA GLY A 165 -2.91 35.73 0.74
C GLY A 165 -1.51 36.10 0.29
N LYS A 166 -0.90 37.15 0.87
CA LYS A 166 0.54 37.43 0.68
C LYS A 166 1.39 36.47 1.51
N GLU A 167 1.06 36.36 2.79
CA GLU A 167 1.59 35.36 3.70
C GLU A 167 0.46 34.43 4.13
N LYS A 168 0.82 33.20 4.47
CA LYS A 168 -0.09 32.13 4.89
C LYS A 168 0.52 31.28 6.00
N ASN A 169 -0.31 30.48 6.66
CA ASN A 169 0.10 29.52 7.70
C ASN A 169 0.97 30.14 8.81
N LEU A 170 0.64 31.37 9.22
CA LEU A 170 1.43 32.10 10.19
C LEU A 170 1.43 31.42 11.57
N ALA A 171 0.36 30.70 11.94
CA ALA A 171 0.35 29.87 13.15
C ALA A 171 1.45 28.81 13.14
N LEU A 172 1.62 28.07 12.03
CA LEU A 172 2.64 27.03 11.91
C LEU A 172 4.06 27.63 12.02
N LYS A 173 4.26 28.82 11.45
CA LYS A 173 5.52 29.58 11.55
C LYS A 173 5.76 30.10 12.97
N ASP A 174 4.74 30.61 13.65
CA ASP A 174 4.83 31.09 15.03
C ASP A 174 5.16 29.94 15.98
N GLN A 175 4.46 28.80 15.85
CA GLN A 175 4.72 27.59 16.63
C GLN A 175 6.13 27.06 16.42
N ARG A 176 6.64 27.07 15.17
CA ARG A 176 8.04 26.73 14.86
C ARG A 176 9.02 27.61 15.64
N LEU A 177 8.81 28.93 15.68
CA LEU A 177 9.64 29.85 16.47
C LEU A 177 9.54 29.56 17.98
N GLY A 178 8.35 29.22 18.49
CA GLY A 178 8.16 28.83 19.88
C GLY A 178 8.91 27.54 20.24
N ILE A 179 8.82 26.50 19.40
CA ILE A 179 9.55 25.23 19.58
C ILE A 179 11.06 25.47 19.56
N GLU A 180 11.56 26.27 18.61
CA GLU A 180 12.98 26.64 18.53
C GLU A 180 13.43 27.46 19.74
N TRP A 181 12.61 28.38 20.22
CA TRP A 181 12.89 29.15 21.43
C TRP A 181 13.05 28.22 22.64
N VAL A 182 12.15 27.24 22.80
CA VAL A 182 12.25 26.25 23.89
C VAL A 182 13.54 25.44 23.76
N ARG A 183 13.83 24.91 22.56
CA ARG A 183 15.07 24.15 22.28
C ARG A 183 16.33 24.95 22.64
N GLN A 184 16.34 26.26 22.42
CA GLN A 184 17.49 27.12 22.66
C GLN A 184 17.61 27.61 24.12
N ASN A 185 16.49 27.77 24.85
CA ASN A 185 16.47 28.52 26.11
C ASN A 185 16.03 27.70 27.34
N ILE A 186 15.40 26.54 27.16
CA ILE A 186 14.78 25.83 28.30
C ILE A 186 15.79 25.35 29.36
N ALA A 187 17.06 25.18 28.98
CA ALA A 187 18.16 24.87 29.90
C ALA A 187 18.32 25.91 31.02
N GLY A 188 18.04 27.20 30.73
CA GLY A 188 18.08 28.24 31.76
C GLY A 188 17.05 28.03 32.88
N PHE A 189 15.94 27.37 32.54
CA PHE A 189 14.84 26.98 33.42
C PHE A 189 14.99 25.56 34.01
N GLY A 190 16.11 24.88 33.73
CA GLY A 190 16.41 23.53 34.22
C GLY A 190 15.95 22.39 33.30
N GLY A 191 15.49 22.70 32.08
CA GLY A 191 15.03 21.69 31.13
C GLY A 191 16.15 21.09 30.27
N ASP A 192 15.95 19.87 29.81
CA ASP A 192 16.82 19.20 28.86
C ASP A 192 16.40 19.55 27.42
N PRO A 193 17.20 20.36 26.70
CA PRO A 193 16.84 20.72 25.34
C PRO A 193 16.87 19.49 24.41
N GLN A 194 17.57 18.40 24.74
CA GLN A 194 17.66 17.19 23.91
C GLN A 194 16.53 16.18 24.16
N ASN A 195 15.71 16.42 25.19
CA ASN A 195 14.65 15.49 25.59
C ASN A 195 13.30 16.22 25.61
N ILE A 196 12.87 16.65 24.43
CA ILE A 196 11.62 17.39 24.20
C ILE A 196 10.56 16.45 23.62
N THR A 197 9.38 16.47 24.23
CA THR A 197 8.15 15.87 23.70
C THR A 197 7.23 17.01 23.20
N LEU A 198 6.85 16.98 21.92
CA LEU A 198 5.86 17.92 21.35
C LEU A 198 4.46 17.33 21.48
N SER A 199 3.53 18.04 22.10
CA SER A 199 2.16 17.59 22.30
C SER A 199 1.15 18.58 21.77
N GLY A 200 0.04 18.08 21.26
CA GLY A 200 -1.15 18.90 21.02
C GLY A 200 -2.43 18.10 21.10
N GLU A 201 -3.53 18.83 21.30
CA GLU A 201 -4.90 18.31 21.31
C GLU A 201 -5.71 18.95 20.18
N SER A 202 -6.55 18.17 19.49
CA SER A 202 -7.43 18.65 18.42
C SER A 202 -6.67 19.43 17.33
N ALA A 203 -6.98 20.70 17.10
CA ALA A 203 -6.22 21.60 16.22
C ALA A 203 -4.73 21.68 16.57
N GLY A 204 -4.37 21.56 17.84
CA GLY A 204 -2.99 21.45 18.28
C GLY A 204 -2.34 20.14 17.86
N ALA A 205 -3.06 19.02 17.86
CA ALA A 205 -2.57 17.74 17.36
C ALA A 205 -2.38 17.76 15.82
N ILE A 206 -3.25 18.48 15.10
CA ILE A 206 -3.08 18.76 13.65
C ILE A 206 -1.75 19.48 13.40
N TYR A 207 -1.46 20.54 14.16
CA TYR A 207 -0.19 21.27 14.06
C TYR A 207 1.01 20.43 14.50
N THR A 208 0.88 19.64 15.58
CA THR A 208 1.91 18.68 15.99
C THR A 208 2.25 17.76 14.81
N HIS A 209 1.24 17.15 14.16
CA HIS A 209 1.46 16.28 13.01
C HIS A 209 2.13 17.03 11.84
N ALA A 210 1.69 18.25 11.51
CA ALA A 210 2.34 19.09 10.49
C ALA A 210 3.82 19.36 10.82
N HIS A 211 4.14 19.60 12.09
CA HIS A 211 5.52 19.74 12.54
C HIS A 211 6.31 18.44 12.36
N LEU A 212 5.72 17.27 12.67
CA LEU A 212 6.40 15.98 12.46
C LEU A 212 6.74 15.74 10.99
N ILE A 213 5.86 16.12 10.06
CA ILE A 213 6.13 16.03 8.61
C ILE A 213 7.27 16.98 8.20
N THR A 214 7.29 18.20 8.74
CA THR A 214 8.28 19.23 8.40
C THR A 214 9.59 19.14 9.20
N GLY A 215 9.72 18.20 10.14
CA GLY A 215 10.95 17.98 10.92
C GLY A 215 11.11 18.93 12.12
N PRO A 216 10.53 18.63 13.29
CA PRO A 216 10.72 19.41 14.51
C PRO A 216 12.00 18.98 15.26
N PRO A 217 12.67 19.88 15.99
CA PRO A 217 13.83 19.52 16.81
C PRO A 217 13.40 18.86 18.13
N VAL A 218 12.60 17.80 18.07
CA VAL A 218 11.99 17.11 19.21
C VAL A 218 12.20 15.59 19.11
N LYS A 219 12.19 14.91 20.25
CA LYS A 219 12.46 13.47 20.31
C LYS A 219 11.19 12.63 20.21
N ARG A 220 10.12 13.11 20.85
CA ARG A 220 8.84 12.39 20.95
C ARG A 220 7.67 13.31 20.63
N ALA A 221 6.51 12.72 20.34
CA ALA A 221 5.29 13.48 20.15
C ALA A 221 4.06 12.85 20.82
N VAL A 222 3.09 13.68 21.18
CA VAL A 222 1.75 13.24 21.58
C VAL A 222 0.70 13.90 20.70
N MET A 223 -0.14 13.08 20.08
CA MET A 223 -1.25 13.50 19.22
C MET A 223 -2.56 13.06 19.86
N ALA A 224 -3.18 13.97 20.61
CA ALA A 224 -4.45 13.72 21.28
C ALA A 224 -5.61 14.18 20.39
N SER A 225 -6.46 13.25 19.94
CA SER A 225 -7.73 13.58 19.28
C SER A 225 -7.55 14.47 18.04
N GLY A 226 -6.54 14.21 17.20
CA GLY A 226 -6.33 14.96 15.97
C GLY A 226 -5.08 14.59 15.16
N SER A 227 -5.12 14.86 13.86
CA SER A 227 -4.04 14.63 12.89
C SER A 227 -4.33 15.40 11.59
N LEU A 228 -3.39 15.49 10.66
CA LEU A 228 -3.64 16.02 9.30
C LEU A 228 -4.77 15.28 8.53
N TYR A 229 -5.23 14.10 8.96
CA TYR A 229 -6.42 13.45 8.37
C TYR A 229 -7.75 14.06 8.87
N LEU A 230 -7.74 14.68 10.05
CA LEU A 230 -8.88 15.43 10.57
C LEU A 230 -9.06 16.75 9.79
N SER A 231 -7.97 17.48 9.58
CA SER A 231 -7.94 18.73 8.81
C SER A 231 -6.69 18.74 7.93
N SER A 232 -6.86 18.24 6.70
CA SER A 232 -5.77 18.15 5.73
C SER A 232 -5.39 19.53 5.19
N PRO A 233 -4.13 19.72 4.76
CA PRO A 233 -3.76 20.93 4.05
C PRO A 233 -4.68 21.12 2.84
N LEU A 234 -5.29 22.30 2.68
CA LEU A 234 -6.21 22.57 1.56
C LEU A 234 -5.59 23.51 0.53
N PRO A 235 -6.03 23.43 -0.74
CA PRO A 235 -5.53 24.30 -1.80
C PRO A 235 -5.64 25.78 -1.46
N VAL A 236 -4.61 26.53 -1.87
CA VAL A 236 -4.47 27.97 -1.59
C VAL A 236 -5.66 28.76 -2.13
N GLU A 237 -6.21 28.34 -3.28
CA GLU A 237 -7.35 28.99 -3.93
C GLU A 237 -8.61 28.97 -3.05
N ARG A 238 -8.78 27.93 -2.24
CA ARG A 238 -9.87 27.85 -1.26
C ARG A 238 -9.66 28.85 -0.13
N GLY A 239 -8.41 29.03 0.30
CA GLY A 239 -8.01 30.07 1.24
C GLY A 239 -8.27 31.48 0.70
N ASP A 240 -7.87 31.75 -0.54
CA ASP A 240 -8.12 33.02 -1.23
C ASP A 240 -9.62 33.33 -1.33
N GLY A 241 -10.45 32.30 -1.53
CA GLY A 241 -11.91 32.42 -1.51
C GLY A 241 -12.42 32.93 -0.16
N LEU A 242 -11.98 32.32 0.95
CA LEU A 242 -12.36 32.75 2.29
C LEU A 242 -11.85 34.17 2.61
N ILE A 243 -10.60 34.48 2.25
CA ILE A 243 -10.01 35.81 2.44
C ILE A 243 -10.84 36.86 1.71
N LYS A 244 -11.27 36.62 0.46
CA LYS A 244 -12.14 37.52 -0.29
C LYS A 244 -13.50 37.73 0.39
N VAL A 245 -14.10 36.68 0.94
CA VAL A 245 -15.38 36.77 1.68
C VAL A 245 -15.22 37.65 2.92
N LEU A 246 -14.15 37.45 3.69
CA LEU A 246 -13.88 38.26 4.88
C LEU A 246 -13.52 39.71 4.53
N GLU A 247 -12.74 39.92 3.47
CA GLU A 247 -12.40 41.25 2.93
C GLU A 247 -13.66 42.01 2.50
N ALA A 248 -14.61 41.35 1.83
CA ALA A 248 -15.90 41.95 1.50
C ALA A 248 -16.71 42.29 2.76
N LYS A 249 -16.75 41.39 3.75
CA LYS A 249 -17.49 41.60 5.00
C LYS A 249 -16.94 42.77 5.80
N VAL A 250 -15.62 42.91 5.94
CA VAL A 250 -15.06 44.06 6.66
C VAL A 250 -15.33 45.39 5.95
N ARG A 251 -15.42 45.39 4.61
CA ARG A 251 -15.86 46.56 3.84
C ARG A 251 -17.33 46.91 4.07
N GLU A 252 -18.20 45.90 4.18
CA GLU A 252 -19.60 46.11 4.60
C GLU A 252 -19.69 46.70 6.01
N LEU A 253 -18.77 46.33 6.91
CA LEU A 253 -18.61 46.91 8.25
C LEU A 253 -17.90 48.29 8.25
N GLY A 254 -17.68 48.88 7.08
CA GLY A 254 -17.11 50.22 6.93
C GLY A 254 -15.58 50.30 7.11
N GLN A 255 -14.86 49.18 7.03
CA GLN A 255 -13.38 49.14 7.08
C GLN A 255 -12.78 49.11 5.66
N THR A 256 -11.52 49.52 5.50
CA THR A 256 -10.86 49.56 4.18
C THR A 256 -10.48 48.18 3.65
N SER A 257 -9.82 47.37 4.48
CA SER A 257 -9.29 46.04 4.16
C SER A 257 -9.04 45.23 5.42
N LEU A 258 -8.80 43.92 5.32
CA LEU A 258 -8.41 43.08 6.46
C LEU A 258 -7.17 43.63 7.19
N ARG A 259 -6.22 44.20 6.44
CA ARG A 259 -4.94 44.70 6.97
C ARG A 259 -5.08 46.01 7.75
N GLU A 260 -6.06 46.83 7.40
CA GLU A 260 -6.31 48.14 8.05
C GLU A 260 -7.51 48.13 9.01
N SER A 261 -8.27 47.03 9.05
CA SER A 261 -9.44 46.89 9.91
C SER A 261 -9.09 46.94 11.41
N SER A 262 -10.01 47.44 12.22
CA SER A 262 -9.93 47.25 13.67
C SER A 262 -10.09 45.77 14.06
N VAL A 263 -9.43 45.35 15.13
CA VAL A 263 -9.55 43.98 15.68
C VAL A 263 -11.02 43.58 15.95
N PRO A 264 -11.87 44.42 16.57
CA PRO A 264 -13.28 44.09 16.75
C PRO A 264 -14.02 43.82 15.44
N ALA A 265 -13.74 44.59 14.38
CA ALA A 265 -14.37 44.37 13.07
C ALA A 265 -13.94 43.05 12.43
N LEU A 266 -12.66 42.66 12.59
CA LEU A 266 -12.16 41.36 12.12
C LEU A 266 -12.85 40.21 12.85
N VAL A 267 -12.91 40.26 14.18
CA VAL A 267 -13.59 39.23 14.99
C VAL A 267 -15.09 39.19 14.69
N GLN A 268 -15.73 40.34 14.49
CA GLN A 268 -17.13 40.42 14.06
C GLN A 268 -17.35 39.80 12.69
N SER A 269 -16.44 40.04 11.73
CA SER A 269 -16.55 39.46 10.38
C SER A 269 -16.51 37.93 10.40
N LEU A 270 -15.67 37.33 11.24
CA LEU A 270 -15.61 35.88 11.43
C LEU A 270 -16.95 35.35 11.96
N LYS A 271 -17.55 36.04 12.94
CA LYS A 271 -18.86 35.68 13.51
C LYS A 271 -19.98 35.78 12.47
N GLU A 272 -20.07 36.91 11.75
CA GLU A 272 -21.14 37.15 10.77
C GLU A 272 -21.03 36.27 9.52
N CYS A 273 -19.81 35.88 9.14
CA CYS A 273 -19.58 34.92 8.06
C CYS A 273 -19.66 33.45 8.52
N ASN A 274 -19.98 33.20 9.80
CA ASN A 274 -20.06 31.86 10.39
C ASN A 274 -18.77 31.03 10.19
N VAL A 275 -17.61 31.69 10.33
CA VAL A 275 -16.29 31.04 10.21
C VAL A 275 -15.89 30.49 11.58
N ASN A 276 -16.07 29.18 11.72
CA ASN A 276 -15.93 28.43 12.97
C ASN A 276 -14.78 27.42 12.95
N THR A 277 -14.04 27.33 11.84
CA THR A 277 -12.77 26.60 11.74
C THR A 277 -11.88 27.24 10.68
N MET A 278 -10.55 27.13 10.86
CA MET A 278 -9.56 27.40 9.82
C MET A 278 -8.76 26.12 9.52
N TRP A 279 -7.98 26.15 8.44
CA TRP A 279 -7.17 25.02 8.01
C TRP A 279 -5.74 25.45 7.67
N ILE A 280 -4.83 24.48 7.59
CA ILE A 280 -3.50 24.70 7.03
C ILE A 280 -3.66 24.81 5.51
N GLN A 281 -3.11 25.84 4.90
CA GLN A 281 -3.05 25.99 3.45
C GLN A 281 -1.88 25.18 2.90
N GLU A 282 -2.02 24.57 1.73
CA GLU A 282 -0.96 23.80 1.08
C GLU A 282 0.35 24.61 0.94
N GLU A 283 1.47 23.97 1.30
CA GLU A 283 2.83 24.47 1.16
C GLU A 283 3.75 23.33 0.68
N PRO A 284 4.84 23.64 -0.06
CA PRO A 284 5.75 22.62 -0.60
C PRO A 284 6.28 21.63 0.44
N GLU A 285 6.51 22.10 1.67
CA GLU A 285 7.02 21.25 2.76
C GLU A 285 6.00 20.15 3.17
N LEU A 286 4.71 20.40 2.97
CA LEU A 286 3.60 19.48 3.31
C LEU A 286 3.08 18.69 2.09
N GLU A 287 3.64 18.89 0.90
CA GLU A 287 3.23 18.12 -0.29
C GLU A 287 3.49 16.62 -0.08
N GLY A 288 2.50 15.77 -0.35
CA GLY A 288 2.61 14.32 -0.13
C GLY A 288 2.80 13.90 1.33
N TRP A 289 2.32 14.69 2.29
CA TRP A 289 2.42 14.43 3.73
C TRP A 289 1.88 13.04 4.13
N GLU A 290 0.95 12.47 3.36
CA GLU A 290 0.38 11.14 3.55
C GLU A 290 1.47 10.06 3.52
N THR A 291 2.44 10.20 2.60
CA THR A 291 3.53 9.23 2.39
C THR A 291 4.87 9.65 3.01
N LYS A 292 5.09 10.96 3.24
CA LYS A 292 6.31 11.48 3.87
C LYS A 292 6.46 10.99 5.31
N PRO A 293 7.62 10.48 5.73
CA PRO A 293 7.79 9.95 7.08
C PRO A 293 7.68 11.06 8.14
N GLU A 294 6.98 10.76 9.24
CA GLU A 294 6.99 11.60 10.43
C GLU A 294 8.39 11.58 11.07
N GLN A 295 8.99 12.76 11.23
CA GLN A 295 10.35 12.93 11.74
C GLN A 295 10.36 12.96 13.27
N VAL A 296 10.21 11.79 13.88
CA VAL A 296 10.18 11.58 15.34
C VAL A 296 10.68 10.18 15.71
N GLU A 297 11.06 9.95 16.96
CA GLU A 297 11.45 8.61 17.45
C GLU A 297 10.28 7.83 18.03
N GLU A 298 9.45 8.48 18.85
CA GLU A 298 8.32 7.86 19.53
C GLU A 298 7.06 8.74 19.50
N VAL A 299 5.90 8.12 19.30
CA VAL A 299 4.61 8.82 19.28
C VAL A 299 3.62 8.15 20.23
N MET A 300 2.91 8.96 21.01
CA MET A 300 1.69 8.53 21.69
C MET A 300 0.48 9.14 20.96
N ILE A 301 -0.47 8.32 20.57
CA ILE A 301 -1.62 8.75 19.74
C ILE A 301 -2.89 8.04 20.21
N GLY A 302 -4.02 8.74 20.22
CA GLY A 302 -5.28 8.14 20.66
C GLY A 302 -6.50 8.96 20.32
N ASP A 303 -7.65 8.33 20.51
CA ASP A 303 -8.98 8.89 20.28
C ASP A 303 -9.88 8.73 21.52
N VAL A 304 -11.01 9.44 21.51
CA VAL A 304 -12.06 9.31 22.53
C VAL A 304 -13.32 8.63 21.96
N GLU A 305 -14.21 8.15 22.83
CA GLU A 305 -15.41 7.40 22.43
C GLU A 305 -16.33 8.17 21.46
N TYR A 306 -16.46 9.49 21.64
CA TYR A 306 -17.39 10.34 20.90
C TYR A 306 -16.71 11.65 20.44
N GLU A 307 -15.74 11.51 19.56
CA GLU A 307 -15.01 12.61 18.89
C GLU A 307 -15.93 13.48 18.04
N SER A 308 -16.90 12.85 17.37
CA SER A 308 -17.79 13.53 16.42
C SER A 308 -18.78 14.50 17.07
N VAL A 309 -18.75 14.65 18.40
CA VAL A 309 -19.56 15.62 19.16
C VAL A 309 -19.47 17.04 18.59
N ILE A 310 -18.32 17.43 18.03
CA ILE A 310 -18.12 18.79 17.51
C ILE A 310 -18.92 19.07 16.23
N TRP A 311 -19.36 18.03 15.49
CA TRP A 311 -20.29 18.15 14.37
C TRP A 311 -21.75 17.89 14.75
N ARG A 312 -22.02 17.42 15.97
CA ARG A 312 -23.39 17.05 16.41
C ARG A 312 -24.40 18.15 16.14
N ASN A 313 -24.09 19.39 16.52
CA ASN A 313 -25.04 20.49 16.36
C ASN A 313 -25.37 20.75 14.87
N GLY A 314 -24.43 20.55 13.95
CA GLY A 314 -24.68 20.66 12.52
C GLY A 314 -25.50 19.50 11.97
N VAL A 315 -25.17 18.27 12.37
CA VAL A 315 -25.91 17.06 11.96
C VAL A 315 -27.35 17.07 12.50
N GLU A 316 -27.58 17.62 13.70
CA GLU A 316 -28.92 17.70 14.30
C GLU A 316 -29.90 18.58 13.52
N LEU A 317 -29.40 19.52 12.71
CA LEU A 317 -30.22 20.38 11.84
C LEU A 317 -30.71 19.67 10.57
N LEU A 318 -30.13 18.52 10.22
CA LEU A 318 -30.46 17.77 9.02
C LEU A 318 -31.58 16.75 9.31
N ASP A 319 -32.49 16.55 8.36
CA ASP A 319 -33.43 15.44 8.39
C ASP A 319 -32.79 14.14 7.88
N GLY A 320 -33.45 13.00 8.16
CA GLY A 320 -32.92 11.68 7.81
C GLY A 320 -32.76 11.47 6.31
N GLU A 321 -33.70 11.97 5.49
CA GLU A 321 -33.65 11.86 4.03
C GLU A 321 -32.46 12.62 3.45
N THR A 322 -32.18 13.82 3.95
CA THR A 322 -31.03 14.64 3.56
C THR A 322 -29.72 13.93 3.88
N ILE A 323 -29.61 13.33 5.07
CA ILE A 323 -28.42 12.55 5.45
C ILE A 323 -28.26 11.32 4.56
N ALA A 324 -29.33 10.57 4.31
CA ALA A 324 -29.29 9.39 3.44
C ALA A 324 -28.91 9.77 1.99
N ALA A 325 -29.47 10.86 1.46
CA ALA A 325 -29.14 11.39 0.14
C ALA A 325 -27.68 11.83 0.04
N ALA A 326 -27.11 12.39 1.13
CA ALA A 326 -25.69 12.74 1.17
C ALA A 326 -24.79 11.50 1.00
N PHE A 327 -25.14 10.37 1.61
CA PHE A 327 -24.43 9.12 1.38
C PHE A 327 -24.62 8.61 -0.06
N ASP A 328 -25.83 8.66 -0.60
CA ASP A 328 -26.14 8.19 -1.96
C ASP A 328 -25.48 9.04 -3.07
N SER A 329 -24.91 10.20 -2.73
CA SER A 329 -24.13 11.02 -3.67
C SER A 329 -22.87 10.30 -4.18
N ASP A 330 -22.32 9.38 -3.39
CA ASP A 330 -21.26 8.48 -3.82
C ASP A 330 -21.86 7.19 -4.42
N LYS A 331 -21.73 7.03 -5.74
CA LYS A 331 -22.30 5.88 -6.46
C LYS A 331 -21.56 4.56 -6.18
N GLN A 332 -20.31 4.62 -5.74
CA GLN A 332 -19.49 3.44 -5.47
C GLN A 332 -19.75 2.92 -4.06
N TRP A 333 -19.79 3.82 -3.08
CA TRP A 333 -19.79 3.47 -1.66
C TRP A 333 -21.10 3.77 -0.94
N GLY A 334 -21.91 4.70 -1.44
CA GLY A 334 -23.05 5.27 -0.73
C GLY A 334 -24.00 4.23 -0.16
N ASN A 335 -24.46 3.28 -0.98
CA ASN A 335 -25.38 2.23 -0.53
C ASN A 335 -24.78 1.35 0.57
N GLN A 336 -23.50 1.01 0.45
CA GLN A 336 -22.80 0.16 1.42
C GLN A 336 -22.58 0.90 2.74
N LEU A 337 -22.09 2.14 2.68
CA LEU A 337 -21.88 2.98 3.86
C LEU A 337 -23.20 3.21 4.60
N ARG A 338 -24.31 3.46 3.90
CA ARG A 338 -25.62 3.61 4.56
C ARG A 338 -26.03 2.36 5.32
N LYS A 339 -25.86 1.18 4.71
CA LYS A 339 -26.20 -0.10 5.36
C LYS A 339 -25.32 -0.34 6.59
N MET A 340 -24.03 -0.07 6.46
CA MET A 340 -23.06 -0.29 7.51
C MET A 340 -23.29 0.61 8.72
N TYR A 341 -23.55 1.90 8.48
CA TYR A 341 -23.81 2.89 9.52
C TYR A 341 -25.29 3.03 9.89
N GLN A 342 -26.16 2.16 9.39
CA GLN A 342 -27.61 2.18 9.65
C GLN A 342 -28.26 3.55 9.33
N VAL A 343 -27.78 4.22 8.28
CA VAL A 343 -28.34 5.49 7.80
C VAL A 343 -29.56 5.20 6.94
N VAL A 344 -30.73 5.39 7.54
CA VAL A 344 -32.03 5.13 6.92
C VAL A 344 -32.85 6.41 6.91
N GLY A 345 -33.27 6.87 5.72
CA GLY A 345 -33.89 8.18 5.52
C GLY A 345 -35.14 8.44 6.35
N ASP A 346 -36.00 7.43 6.49
CA ASP A 346 -37.24 7.50 7.28
C ASP A 346 -37.03 7.28 8.80
N ARG A 347 -35.78 7.12 9.24
CA ARG A 347 -35.39 7.00 10.67
C ARG A 347 -34.39 8.09 11.06
N PRO A 348 -34.84 9.35 11.28
CA PRO A 348 -33.96 10.49 11.50
C PRO A 348 -32.92 10.30 12.61
N THR A 349 -33.30 9.74 13.76
CA THR A 349 -32.36 9.49 14.87
C THR A 349 -31.25 8.51 14.47
N ALA A 350 -31.59 7.43 13.78
CA ALA A 350 -30.60 6.44 13.34
C ALA A 350 -29.68 7.04 12.27
N ALA A 351 -30.23 7.80 11.32
CA ALA A 351 -29.45 8.51 10.30
C ALA A 351 -28.43 9.49 10.90
N LYS A 352 -28.86 10.29 11.89
CA LYS A 352 -27.98 11.24 12.59
C LYS A 352 -26.86 10.54 13.36
N LEU A 353 -27.19 9.49 14.12
CA LEU A 353 -26.18 8.70 14.85
C LEU A 353 -25.21 8.02 13.87
N GLY A 354 -25.71 7.39 12.81
CA GLY A 354 -24.90 6.76 11.78
C GLY A 354 -23.95 7.72 11.06
N ALA A 355 -24.39 8.95 10.77
CA ALA A 355 -23.54 9.97 10.20
C ALA A 355 -22.42 10.41 11.17
N LEU A 356 -22.75 10.63 12.44
CA LEU A 356 -21.76 10.97 13.46
C LEU A 356 -20.79 9.83 13.73
N ASP A 357 -21.26 8.59 13.64
CA ASP A 357 -20.48 7.38 13.75
C ASP A 357 -19.45 7.26 12.62
N LEU A 358 -19.86 7.50 11.37
CA LEU A 358 -18.95 7.56 10.23
C LEU A 358 -17.89 8.65 10.41
N VAL A 359 -18.30 9.84 10.84
CA VAL A 359 -17.36 10.96 11.07
C VAL A 359 -16.33 10.60 12.15
N ASN A 360 -16.77 9.98 13.26
CA ASN A 360 -15.90 9.53 14.33
C ASN A 360 -14.84 8.55 13.81
N ASP A 361 -15.32 7.53 13.09
CA ASP A 361 -14.49 6.45 12.56
C ASP A 361 -13.46 6.98 11.56
N ILE A 362 -13.88 7.81 10.59
CA ILE A 362 -13.02 8.27 9.49
C ILE A 362 -12.06 9.41 9.89
N ARG A 363 -12.48 10.30 10.79
CA ARG A 363 -11.67 11.48 11.15
C ARG A 363 -10.75 11.28 12.34
N TYR A 364 -10.96 10.23 13.14
CA TYR A 364 -10.20 10.00 14.38
C TYR A 364 -9.72 8.56 14.49
N THR A 365 -10.61 7.59 14.60
CA THR A 365 -10.24 6.20 14.88
C THR A 365 -9.35 5.62 13.79
N LEU A 366 -9.71 5.79 12.51
CA LEU A 366 -8.92 5.31 11.39
C LEU A 366 -7.54 5.98 11.27
N PRO A 367 -7.43 7.32 11.35
CA PRO A 367 -6.13 7.99 11.36
C PRO A 367 -5.14 7.50 12.42
N VAL A 368 -5.62 7.05 13.60
CA VAL A 368 -4.76 6.43 14.61
C VAL A 368 -4.06 5.19 14.04
N GLU A 369 -4.77 4.34 13.30
CA GLU A 369 -4.18 3.15 12.67
C GLU A 369 -3.23 3.52 11.54
N VAL A 370 -3.65 4.42 10.63
CA VAL A 370 -2.83 4.81 9.47
C VAL A 370 -1.48 5.39 9.90
N VAL A 371 -1.48 6.30 10.88
CA VAL A 371 -0.24 6.86 11.43
C VAL A 371 0.59 5.80 12.15
N THR A 372 -0.06 4.87 12.87
CA THR A 372 0.63 3.77 13.57
C THR A 372 1.35 2.85 12.59
N GLU A 373 0.67 2.42 11.52
CA GLU A 373 1.23 1.53 10.50
C GLU A 373 2.43 2.17 9.81
N LYS A 374 2.29 3.44 9.40
CA LYS A 374 3.35 4.20 8.76
C LYS A 374 4.60 4.34 9.63
N LEU A 375 4.42 4.70 10.91
CA LEU A 375 5.52 4.82 11.87
C LEU A 375 6.18 3.46 12.17
N ARG A 376 5.39 2.38 12.34
CA ARG A 376 5.93 1.03 12.55
C ARG A 376 6.71 0.52 11.34
N ALA A 377 6.22 0.78 10.12
CA ALA A 377 6.94 0.46 8.88
C ALA A 377 8.28 1.20 8.78
N ALA A 378 8.38 2.40 9.36
CA ALA A 378 9.62 3.17 9.50
C ALA A 378 10.45 2.79 10.75
N ASN A 379 10.13 1.68 11.42
CA ASN A 379 10.79 1.19 12.64
C ASN A 379 10.79 2.21 13.79
N LYS A 380 9.67 2.94 13.97
CA LYS A 380 9.44 3.90 15.06
C LYS A 380 8.51 3.33 16.12
N HIS A 381 8.60 3.87 17.34
CA HIS A 381 7.79 3.41 18.46
C HIS A 381 6.46 4.17 18.53
N VAL A 382 5.35 3.42 18.66
CA VAL A 382 4.00 4.01 18.72
C VAL A 382 3.22 3.42 19.89
N PHE A 383 2.64 4.28 20.71
CA PHE A 383 1.82 3.93 21.86
C PHE A 383 0.39 4.43 21.64
N ARG A 384 -0.52 3.49 21.38
CA ARG A 384 -1.93 3.78 21.11
C ARG A 384 -2.75 3.79 22.40
N TYR A 385 -3.70 4.71 22.53
CA TYR A 385 -4.65 4.73 23.64
C TYR A 385 -6.07 5.07 23.21
N VAL A 386 -7.04 4.75 24.05
CA VAL A 386 -8.45 5.11 23.90
C VAL A 386 -8.97 5.74 25.20
N ILE A 387 -9.86 6.73 25.09
CA ILE A 387 -10.51 7.35 26.25
C ILE A 387 -12.02 7.11 26.19
N ASP A 388 -12.52 6.32 27.14
CA ASP A 388 -13.93 5.97 27.27
C ASP A 388 -14.52 6.44 28.61
N GLN A 389 -13.75 7.19 29.41
CA GLN A 389 -14.26 7.79 30.63
C GLN A 389 -15.22 8.95 30.31
N SER A 390 -16.50 8.74 30.64
CA SER A 390 -17.54 9.73 30.44
C SER A 390 -17.30 11.01 31.22
N ASN A 391 -17.88 12.11 30.73
CA ASN A 391 -17.87 13.39 31.43
C ASN A 391 -18.30 13.26 32.91
N PRO A 392 -17.58 13.87 33.87
CA PRO A 392 -17.84 13.70 35.31
C PRO A 392 -19.16 14.27 35.81
N TRP A 393 -19.68 15.33 35.18
CA TRP A 393 -20.92 16.02 35.57
C TRP A 393 -22.12 15.52 34.79
N GLN A 394 -21.92 15.19 33.51
CA GLN A 394 -22.99 14.75 32.62
C GLN A 394 -22.58 13.48 31.86
N PRO A 395 -22.70 12.29 32.49
CA PRO A 395 -22.32 11.02 31.85
C PRO A 395 -23.05 10.75 30.52
N SER A 396 -24.26 11.29 30.33
CA SER A 396 -25.01 11.21 29.05
C SER A 396 -24.33 11.96 27.90
N SER A 397 -23.38 12.85 28.18
CA SER A 397 -22.51 13.48 27.20
C SER A 397 -21.33 12.59 26.77
N ARG A 398 -21.20 11.37 27.32
CA ARG A 398 -20.19 10.34 26.96
C ARG A 398 -18.75 10.83 27.16
N ALA A 399 -17.76 10.01 26.80
CA ALA A 399 -16.38 10.48 26.65
C ALA A 399 -16.27 11.19 25.29
N HIS A 400 -15.89 12.47 25.28
CA HIS A 400 -15.93 13.26 24.05
C HIS A 400 -14.78 14.26 23.98
N HIS A 401 -14.60 14.84 22.78
CA HIS A 401 -13.43 15.53 22.25
C HIS A 401 -12.68 16.52 23.17
N ALA A 402 -13.30 17.06 24.22
CA ALA A 402 -12.68 18.04 25.13
C ALA A 402 -12.57 17.55 26.60
N VAL A 403 -13.14 16.38 26.93
CA VAL A 403 -13.23 15.87 28.31
C VAL A 403 -11.90 15.32 28.80
N ASP A 404 -11.08 14.83 27.89
CA ASP A 404 -9.73 14.33 28.16
C ASP A 404 -8.81 15.41 28.77
N LEU A 405 -8.99 16.68 28.38
CA LEU A 405 -8.32 17.83 29.00
C LEU A 405 -8.60 17.92 30.51
N LEU A 406 -9.82 17.62 30.94
CA LEU A 406 -10.21 17.65 32.36
C LEU A 406 -9.43 16.60 33.16
N PHE A 407 -9.15 15.45 32.55
CA PHE A 407 -8.38 14.38 33.18
C PHE A 407 -6.88 14.67 33.20
N LEU A 408 -6.33 15.20 32.10
CA LEU A 408 -4.91 15.50 31.99
C LEU A 408 -4.48 16.64 32.92
N PHE A 409 -5.27 17.71 33.00
CA PHE A 409 -4.89 18.92 33.74
C PHE A 409 -5.46 18.98 35.17
N ASP A 410 -6.59 18.31 35.46
CA ASP A 410 -7.23 18.34 36.79
C ASP A 410 -7.54 19.77 37.29
N GLY A 411 -7.79 20.69 36.35
CA GLY A 411 -8.01 22.12 36.63
C GLY A 411 -9.37 22.46 37.23
N VAL A 412 -10.28 21.48 37.27
CA VAL A 412 -11.60 21.55 37.88
C VAL A 412 -11.68 20.45 38.93
N ASP A 413 -12.38 20.68 40.04
CA ASP A 413 -12.47 19.70 41.13
C ASP A 413 -13.18 18.42 40.66
N LEU A 414 -12.41 17.34 40.52
CA LEU A 414 -12.90 15.99 40.18
C LEU A 414 -13.14 15.12 41.42
N SER A 415 -12.92 15.62 42.64
CA SER A 415 -12.94 14.81 43.86
C SER A 415 -14.31 14.19 44.18
N PHE A 416 -15.40 14.82 43.70
CA PHE A 416 -16.77 14.29 43.83
C PHE A 416 -17.02 13.05 42.95
N ASN A 417 -16.17 12.80 41.95
CA ASN A 417 -16.27 11.67 41.03
C ASN A 417 -14.98 10.81 41.11
N PRO A 418 -14.97 9.75 41.94
CA PRO A 418 -13.80 8.90 42.15
C PRO A 418 -13.28 8.24 40.87
N ALA A 419 -14.16 7.89 39.93
CA ALA A 419 -13.79 7.30 38.64
C ALA A 419 -13.01 8.28 37.77
N ALA A 420 -13.52 9.52 37.63
CA ALA A 420 -12.84 10.59 36.91
C ALA A 420 -11.48 10.93 37.55
N SER A 421 -11.43 11.04 38.88
CA SER A 421 -10.20 11.27 39.64
C SER A 421 -9.16 10.15 39.41
N ALA A 422 -9.59 8.89 39.39
CA ALA A 422 -8.70 7.75 39.12
C ALA A 422 -8.13 7.78 37.70
N VAL A 423 -8.98 8.05 36.70
CA VAL A 423 -8.56 8.18 35.29
C VAL A 423 -7.59 9.34 35.09
N GLY A 424 -7.88 10.51 35.66
CA GLY A 424 -6.98 11.67 35.57
C GLY A 424 -5.61 11.39 36.18
N LYS A 425 -5.58 10.75 37.35
CA LYS A 425 -4.32 10.33 37.98
C LYS A 425 -3.53 9.37 37.09
N GLU A 426 -4.17 8.35 36.55
CA GLU A 426 -3.50 7.36 35.71
C GLU A 426 -3.00 7.98 34.40
N MET A 427 -3.81 8.82 33.74
CA MET A 427 -3.44 9.52 32.52
C MET A 427 -2.17 10.35 32.72
N ARG A 428 -2.13 11.18 33.77
CA ARG A 428 -0.92 11.95 34.10
C ARG A 428 0.28 11.05 34.34
N GLN A 429 0.14 9.94 35.07
CA GLN A 429 1.25 9.01 35.29
C GLN A 429 1.83 8.44 33.99
N ARG A 430 0.97 8.07 33.03
CA ARG A 430 1.41 7.55 31.73
C ARG A 430 2.08 8.62 30.87
N TRP A 431 1.52 9.82 30.85
CA TRP A 431 2.14 10.98 30.19
C TRP A 431 3.51 11.31 30.78
N ILE A 432 3.64 11.36 32.12
CA ILE A 432 4.92 11.60 32.80
C ILE A 432 5.93 10.51 32.44
N ARG A 433 5.54 9.22 32.39
CA ARG A 433 6.43 8.13 31.99
C ARG A 433 6.95 8.32 30.57
N PHE A 434 6.07 8.60 29.62
CA PHE A 434 6.39 8.81 28.21
C PHE A 434 7.33 10.01 28.02
N VAL A 435 7.03 11.15 28.65
CA VAL A 435 7.90 12.35 28.63
C VAL A 435 9.26 12.10 29.27
N ASN A 436 9.40 11.12 30.17
CA ASN A 436 10.69 10.71 30.71
C ASN A 436 11.41 9.64 29.88
N GLY A 437 10.91 9.27 28.69
CA GLY A 437 11.51 8.25 27.82
C GLY A 437 11.33 6.83 28.31
N ASN A 438 10.33 6.61 29.18
CA ASN A 438 9.94 5.27 29.58
C ASN A 438 8.71 4.85 28.79
N LYS A 439 8.64 3.57 28.42
CA LYS A 439 7.44 3.00 27.81
C LYS A 439 6.23 3.23 28.73
N PRO A 440 5.17 3.91 28.26
CA PRO A 440 4.00 4.13 29.08
C PRO A 440 3.18 2.84 29.25
N TRP A 441 3.23 1.91 28.29
CA TRP A 441 2.67 0.54 28.29
C TRP A 441 3.32 -0.30 27.18
N ALA A 442 2.88 -1.54 26.95
CA ALA A 442 3.38 -2.40 25.87
C ALA A 442 2.97 -1.91 24.46
N GLU A 443 3.88 -1.94 23.48
CA GLU A 443 3.66 -1.36 22.13
C GLU A 443 2.67 -2.15 21.27
N ASP A 444 2.49 -3.44 21.54
CA ASP A 444 1.54 -4.34 20.88
C ASP A 444 0.11 -4.17 21.41
N LEU A 445 -0.05 -3.59 22.61
CA LEU A 445 -1.34 -3.35 23.25
C LEU A 445 -1.75 -1.86 23.14
N ARG A 446 -3.01 -1.57 23.48
CA ARG A 446 -3.49 -0.19 23.69
C ARG A 446 -3.75 0.05 25.15
N PHE A 447 -3.70 1.31 25.59
CA PHE A 447 -4.12 1.66 26.93
C PHE A 447 -5.52 2.28 26.92
N ALA A 448 -6.42 1.75 27.73
CA ALA A 448 -7.76 2.30 27.91
C ALA A 448 -7.81 3.18 29.16
N PHE A 449 -8.31 4.40 28.99
CA PHE A 449 -8.68 5.31 30.08
C PHE A 449 -10.20 5.30 30.27
N GLY A 450 -10.67 4.48 31.20
CA GLY A 450 -12.09 4.23 31.42
C GLY A 450 -12.67 3.08 30.57
N PRO A 451 -14.00 2.89 30.64
CA PRO A 451 -14.98 3.67 31.40
C PRO A 451 -14.93 3.38 32.91
N VAL A 452 -15.75 4.11 33.68
CA VAL A 452 -16.03 3.90 35.12
C VAL A 452 -14.80 3.76 36.02
N GLY A 453 -13.73 4.49 35.70
CA GLY A 453 -12.50 4.53 36.49
C GLY A 453 -11.50 3.41 36.18
N GLU A 454 -11.86 2.46 35.31
CA GLU A 454 -10.99 1.34 34.96
C GLU A 454 -9.92 1.78 33.95
N CYS A 455 -8.64 1.65 34.30
CA CYS A 455 -7.53 1.91 33.39
C CYS A 455 -6.66 0.67 33.25
N LYS A 456 -6.46 0.19 32.02
CA LYS A 456 -5.71 -1.04 31.76
C LYS A 456 -5.19 -1.11 30.33
N GLU A 457 -4.20 -1.97 30.12
CA GLU A 457 -3.83 -2.42 28.79
C GLU A 457 -4.93 -3.32 28.24
N ILE A 458 -5.27 -3.12 26.97
CA ILE A 458 -6.32 -3.85 26.25
C ILE A 458 -5.79 -4.39 24.92
N ASP A 459 -6.29 -5.56 24.54
CA ASP A 459 -6.00 -6.19 23.24
C ASP A 459 -6.91 -5.67 22.13
N GLU A 460 -6.63 -6.05 20.88
CA GLU A 460 -7.41 -5.59 19.72
C GLU A 460 -8.88 -6.08 19.74
N LEU A 461 -9.20 -7.21 20.38
CA LEU A 461 -10.59 -7.67 20.55
C LEU A 461 -11.38 -6.72 21.45
N GLN A 462 -10.77 -6.30 22.55
CA GLN A 462 -11.35 -5.32 23.46
C GLN A 462 -11.48 -3.94 22.81
N VAL A 463 -10.56 -3.58 21.91
CA VAL A 463 -10.67 -2.33 21.12
C VAL A 463 -11.81 -2.44 20.11
N ALA A 464 -11.94 -3.56 19.39
CA ALA A 464 -13.04 -3.80 18.44
C ALA A 464 -14.43 -3.76 19.11
N ALA A 465 -14.50 -4.09 20.40
CA ALA A 465 -15.73 -3.93 21.19
C ALA A 465 -16.03 -2.45 21.56
N ARG A 466 -15.04 -1.56 21.52
CA ARG A 466 -15.12 -0.13 21.89
C ARG A 466 -15.16 0.81 20.70
N ARG A 467 -14.61 0.38 19.56
CA ARG A 467 -14.47 1.13 18.32
C ARG A 467 -14.91 0.26 17.17
N ARG A 468 -15.53 0.86 16.16
CA ARG A 468 -15.93 0.19 14.91
C ARG A 468 -14.71 0.04 13.98
N LEU A 469 -13.64 -0.55 14.49
CA LEU A 469 -12.41 -0.74 13.72
C LEU A 469 -12.68 -1.60 12.49
N GLU A 470 -13.45 -2.69 12.57
CA GLU A 470 -13.79 -3.47 11.37
C GLU A 470 -14.58 -2.66 10.33
N HIS A 471 -15.45 -1.73 10.72
CA HIS A 471 -16.12 -0.86 9.75
C HIS A 471 -15.14 0.14 9.14
N SER A 472 -14.30 0.77 9.96
CA SER A 472 -13.25 1.70 9.54
C SER A 472 -12.24 1.02 8.60
N VAL A 473 -11.82 -0.18 8.99
CA VAL A 473 -10.99 -1.13 8.27
C VAL A 473 -11.75 -1.76 7.12
N SER A 474 -13.08 -1.76 7.01
CA SER A 474 -13.76 -2.19 5.76
C SER A 474 -13.85 -1.07 4.73
N ILE A 475 -13.86 0.18 5.21
CA ILE A 475 -13.78 1.39 4.39
C ILE A 475 -12.34 1.56 3.91
N THR A 476 -11.36 1.29 4.77
CA THR A 476 -9.96 1.26 4.37
C THR A 476 -9.46 -0.06 3.84
N MET A 477 -9.99 -1.23 4.15
CA MET A 477 -9.67 -2.49 3.43
C MET A 477 -10.24 -2.49 2.02
N ARG A 478 -11.01 -1.47 1.65
CA ARG A 478 -11.29 -1.16 0.25
C ARG A 478 -10.63 0.13 -0.27
N SER A 479 -9.95 0.89 0.59
CA SER A 479 -9.00 1.95 0.20
C SER A 479 -7.51 1.58 0.44
N ALA A 480 -7.28 0.32 0.86
CA ALA A 480 -6.09 -0.37 1.35
C ALA A 480 -6.47 -1.87 1.46
N ASP A 481 -7.10 -2.50 0.48
CA ASP A 481 -6.64 -2.61 -0.91
C ASP A 481 -5.15 -2.32 -1.13
N SER A 482 -4.31 -2.88 -0.25
CA SER A 482 -2.87 -3.05 -0.48
C SER A 482 -2.54 -4.03 -1.61
N LEU A 483 -3.46 -4.20 -2.56
CA LEU A 483 -3.33 -4.97 -3.80
C LEU A 483 -3.99 -4.19 -4.96
N SER A 484 -3.86 -2.87 -4.96
CA SER A 484 -4.32 -2.00 -6.04
C SER A 484 -3.24 -1.80 -7.11
N GLY A 485 -1.96 -2.01 -6.75
CA GLY A 485 -0.82 -1.96 -7.65
C GLY A 485 -0.43 -3.33 -8.22
N PRO A 486 -0.06 -3.45 -9.52
CA PRO A 486 0.41 -4.70 -10.12
C PRO A 486 1.53 -5.39 -9.32
N GLY A 487 2.45 -4.61 -8.74
CA GLY A 487 3.61 -5.09 -7.98
C GLY A 487 3.32 -5.53 -6.53
N GLU A 488 2.08 -5.40 -6.04
CA GLU A 488 1.73 -5.88 -4.69
C GLU A 488 1.39 -7.38 -4.69
N TYR A 489 0.81 -7.89 -5.79
CA TYR A 489 0.63 -9.33 -6.01
C TYR A 489 1.97 -10.07 -6.18
N GLU A 490 3.04 -9.37 -6.52
CA GLU A 490 4.38 -9.95 -6.59
C GLU A 490 4.93 -10.28 -5.20
N LYS A 491 4.42 -9.65 -4.13
CA LYS A 491 4.95 -9.77 -2.76
C LYS A 491 4.27 -10.85 -1.92
N ILE A 492 3.15 -11.39 -2.38
CA ILE A 492 2.39 -12.40 -1.62
C ILE A 492 3.12 -13.74 -1.64
N PHE A 493 3.03 -14.51 -0.55
CA PHE A 493 3.57 -15.86 -0.50
C PHE A 493 2.72 -16.83 -1.35
N HIS A 494 1.39 -16.68 -1.29
CA HIS A 494 0.42 -17.46 -2.06
C HIS A 494 -0.89 -16.69 -2.20
N TRP A 495 -1.68 -16.95 -3.24
CA TRP A 495 -2.98 -16.30 -3.47
C TRP A 495 -3.92 -16.33 -2.26
N ALA A 496 -3.89 -17.42 -1.50
CA ALA A 496 -4.70 -17.57 -0.29
C ALA A 496 -4.44 -16.48 0.78
N GLU A 497 -3.28 -15.83 0.74
CA GLU A 497 -2.97 -14.70 1.64
C GLU A 497 -3.84 -13.47 1.37
N THR A 498 -4.41 -13.35 0.17
CA THR A 498 -5.32 -12.26 -0.20
C THR A 498 -6.72 -12.44 0.40
N GLN A 499 -6.98 -13.58 1.05
CA GLN A 499 -8.28 -14.00 1.58
C GLN A 499 -8.14 -14.54 3.01
N LYS A 500 -7.20 -13.99 3.78
CA LYS A 500 -6.91 -14.42 5.18
C LYS A 500 -8.22 -14.40 5.98
N ASP A 501 -8.44 -15.47 6.76
CA ASP A 501 -9.55 -15.74 7.70
C ASP A 501 -11.00 -15.69 7.18
N GLY A 502 -11.23 -15.46 5.89
CA GLY A 502 -12.57 -15.41 5.29
C GLY A 502 -13.31 -14.09 5.49
N THR A 503 -12.67 -13.07 6.08
CA THR A 503 -13.17 -11.69 6.12
C THR A 503 -13.24 -11.06 4.72
N ILE A 504 -12.33 -11.45 3.82
CA ILE A 504 -12.33 -11.04 2.41
C ILE A 504 -13.01 -12.13 1.57
N PRO A 505 -14.12 -11.83 0.88
CA PRO A 505 -14.76 -12.79 -0.03
C PRO A 505 -13.78 -13.29 -1.09
N SER A 506 -13.86 -14.58 -1.43
CA SER A 506 -13.02 -15.13 -2.48
C SER A 506 -13.33 -14.48 -3.83
N PHE A 507 -12.28 -14.09 -4.54
CA PHE A 507 -12.35 -13.49 -5.87
C PHE A 507 -11.47 -14.25 -6.86
N LYS A 508 -11.84 -14.23 -8.14
CA LYS A 508 -11.24 -15.07 -9.19
C LYS A 508 -10.00 -14.44 -9.82
N THR A 509 -9.96 -13.12 -9.95
CA THR A 509 -8.96 -12.38 -10.73
C THR A 509 -8.28 -11.33 -9.87
N ARG A 510 -7.10 -10.86 -10.29
CA ARG A 510 -6.48 -9.69 -9.66
C ARG A 510 -7.40 -8.47 -9.83
N ARG A 511 -7.36 -7.53 -8.89
CA ARG A 511 -8.34 -6.43 -8.83
C ARG A 511 -8.27 -5.47 -10.01
N ASN A 512 -7.12 -5.40 -10.68
CA ASN A 512 -6.90 -4.60 -11.87
C ASN A 512 -7.30 -5.32 -13.17
N ASP A 513 -7.75 -6.58 -13.12
CA ASP A 513 -8.28 -7.30 -14.28
C ASP A 513 -9.69 -6.77 -14.62
N PRO A 514 -9.90 -6.18 -15.81
CA PRO A 514 -11.16 -5.53 -16.15
C PRO A 514 -12.26 -6.48 -16.61
N TYR A 515 -11.99 -7.79 -16.70
CA TYR A 515 -12.89 -8.75 -17.32
C TYR A 515 -13.43 -9.82 -16.36
N GLU A 516 -14.59 -10.37 -16.72
CA GLU A 516 -15.18 -11.55 -16.08
C GLU A 516 -14.87 -12.82 -16.90
N TYR A 517 -14.75 -13.94 -16.20
CA TYR A 517 -14.34 -15.21 -16.80
C TYR A 517 -15.15 -16.41 -16.30
N GLN A 518 -15.19 -17.43 -17.14
CA GLN A 518 -15.64 -18.77 -16.81
C GLN A 518 -14.45 -19.61 -16.31
N SER A 519 -14.67 -20.44 -15.28
CA SER A 519 -13.61 -21.23 -14.65
C SER A 519 -13.68 -22.71 -15.03
N GLY A 520 -12.54 -23.36 -15.20
CA GLY A 520 -12.42 -24.81 -15.31
C GLY A 520 -11.66 -25.29 -16.54
N PHE A 521 -10.44 -25.78 -16.33
CA PHE A 521 -9.60 -26.33 -17.40
C PHE A 521 -10.30 -27.47 -18.15
N GLY A 522 -10.35 -27.38 -19.48
CA GLY A 522 -10.89 -28.42 -20.36
C GLY A 522 -12.41 -28.57 -20.36
N ASN A 523 -13.16 -27.69 -19.68
CA ASN A 523 -14.61 -27.68 -19.71
C ASN A 523 -15.18 -27.51 -21.13
N SER A 524 -16.43 -27.94 -21.31
CA SER A 524 -17.25 -27.51 -22.44
C SER A 524 -18.08 -26.31 -22.00
N PHE A 525 -17.64 -25.12 -22.39
CA PHE A 525 -18.26 -23.85 -22.02
C PHE A 525 -19.35 -23.44 -23.00
N GLU A 526 -20.24 -22.56 -22.54
CA GLU A 526 -21.26 -21.89 -23.33
C GLU A 526 -21.24 -20.40 -22.96
N SER A 527 -21.10 -19.52 -23.95
CA SER A 527 -20.98 -18.09 -23.70
C SER A 527 -21.75 -17.28 -24.73
N GLU A 528 -22.60 -16.37 -24.25
CA GLU A 528 -23.46 -15.54 -25.09
C GLU A 528 -23.31 -14.07 -24.69
N ALA A 529 -22.86 -13.21 -25.60
CA ALA A 529 -22.90 -11.77 -25.38
C ALA A 529 -24.35 -11.25 -25.43
N ILE A 530 -25.22 -11.96 -26.17
CA ILE A 530 -26.65 -11.70 -26.27
C ILE A 530 -27.40 -12.99 -25.88
N PRO A 531 -28.12 -13.03 -24.74
CA PRO A 531 -28.80 -14.24 -24.29
C PRO A 531 -29.75 -14.85 -25.31
N GLY A 532 -29.71 -16.17 -25.44
CA GLY A 532 -30.54 -16.96 -26.36
C GLY A 532 -30.09 -16.90 -27.83
N THR A 533 -28.80 -16.69 -28.08
CA THR A 533 -28.16 -16.72 -29.41
C THR A 533 -27.80 -18.15 -29.82
N ILE A 534 -27.32 -18.95 -28.87
CA ILE A 534 -26.89 -20.33 -29.08
C ILE A 534 -28.12 -21.20 -29.35
N PRO A 535 -28.15 -21.90 -30.49
CA PRO A 535 -29.27 -22.77 -30.85
C PRO A 535 -29.39 -23.95 -29.88
N GLN A 536 -30.60 -24.16 -29.37
CA GLN A 536 -30.87 -25.26 -28.45
C GLN A 536 -31.21 -26.56 -29.21
N GLY A 537 -30.53 -27.65 -28.86
CA GLY A 537 -30.74 -29.00 -29.44
C GLY A 537 -30.01 -29.29 -30.77
N GLN A 538 -29.26 -28.32 -31.32
CA GLN A 538 -28.48 -28.48 -32.56
C GLN A 538 -27.37 -27.44 -32.65
N ASN A 539 -26.33 -27.66 -33.46
CA ASN A 539 -25.26 -26.67 -33.65
C ASN A 539 -25.46 -25.79 -34.90
N SER A 540 -26.07 -26.34 -35.95
CA SER A 540 -26.16 -25.74 -37.29
C SER A 540 -27.63 -25.57 -37.71
N PRO A 541 -28.38 -24.63 -37.10
CA PRO A 541 -29.74 -24.34 -37.52
C PRO A 541 -29.78 -23.83 -38.96
N ARG A 542 -30.90 -24.03 -39.66
CA ARG A 542 -31.13 -23.39 -40.97
C ARG A 542 -30.97 -21.86 -40.90
N ASN A 543 -31.45 -21.26 -39.81
CA ASN A 543 -31.33 -19.83 -39.51
C ASN A 543 -30.79 -19.68 -38.09
N VAL A 544 -29.56 -19.18 -37.92
CA VAL A 544 -29.08 -18.75 -36.60
C VAL A 544 -29.80 -17.47 -36.21
N ARG A 545 -30.06 -17.27 -34.93
CA ARG A 545 -30.66 -16.03 -34.43
C ARG A 545 -29.85 -14.82 -34.92
N PHE A 546 -30.54 -13.73 -35.23
CA PHE A 546 -29.97 -12.50 -35.81
C PHE A 546 -29.35 -12.65 -37.21
N GLY A 547 -29.50 -13.81 -37.86
CA GLY A 547 -28.88 -14.07 -39.17
C GLY A 547 -27.37 -14.30 -39.09
N LEU A 548 -26.85 -14.67 -37.92
CA LEU A 548 -25.44 -15.01 -37.72
C LEU A 548 -25.05 -16.27 -38.52
N TYR A 549 -23.75 -16.46 -38.69
CA TYR A 549 -23.17 -17.65 -39.29
C TYR A 549 -22.67 -18.59 -38.20
N ALA A 550 -23.00 -19.87 -38.33
CA ALA A 550 -22.42 -20.93 -37.52
C ALA A 550 -21.10 -21.38 -38.15
N GLU A 551 -20.01 -21.26 -37.41
CA GLU A 551 -18.66 -21.67 -37.81
C GLU A 551 -18.10 -22.63 -36.75
N GLN A 552 -17.30 -23.62 -37.15
CA GLN A 552 -16.65 -24.53 -36.21
C GLN A 552 -15.14 -24.46 -36.36
N ILE A 553 -14.45 -24.26 -35.25
CA ILE A 553 -13.01 -24.54 -35.14
C ILE A 553 -12.86 -25.98 -34.66
N THR A 554 -12.15 -26.80 -35.44
CA THR A 554 -11.85 -28.20 -35.11
C THR A 554 -10.34 -28.37 -34.98
N ALA A 555 -9.85 -28.51 -33.74
CA ALA A 555 -8.42 -28.55 -33.45
C ALA A 555 -7.83 -29.96 -33.52
N THR A 556 -8.62 -30.96 -33.14
CA THR A 556 -8.23 -32.38 -33.21
C THR A 556 -8.96 -33.11 -34.32
N ALA A 557 -8.50 -34.31 -34.69
CA ALA A 557 -9.26 -35.17 -35.60
C ALA A 557 -10.71 -35.35 -35.14
N PHE A 558 -11.67 -35.35 -36.08
CA PHE A 558 -13.10 -35.49 -35.76
C PHE A 558 -13.42 -36.73 -34.92
N VAL A 559 -12.67 -37.81 -35.14
CA VAL A 559 -12.81 -39.11 -34.46
C VAL A 559 -11.94 -39.26 -33.22
N ALA A 560 -11.26 -38.20 -32.77
CA ALA A 560 -10.47 -38.24 -31.53
C ALA A 560 -11.35 -38.68 -30.35
N PRO A 561 -10.82 -39.52 -29.42
CA PRO A 561 -11.53 -39.89 -28.20
C PRO A 561 -12.06 -38.64 -27.48
N ARG A 562 -13.23 -38.74 -26.84
CA ARG A 562 -13.95 -37.57 -26.31
C ARG A 562 -13.10 -36.69 -25.38
N HIS A 563 -12.25 -37.29 -24.55
CA HIS A 563 -11.36 -36.55 -23.64
C HIS A 563 -10.24 -35.78 -24.38
N CYS A 564 -9.83 -36.28 -25.56
CA CYS A 564 -8.88 -35.61 -26.46
C CYS A 564 -9.56 -34.69 -27.47
N ASN A 565 -10.86 -34.84 -27.74
CA ASN A 565 -11.55 -34.10 -28.79
C ASN A 565 -11.67 -32.61 -28.44
N LYS A 566 -11.01 -31.73 -29.19
CA LYS A 566 -11.07 -30.28 -28.99
C LYS A 566 -11.74 -29.58 -30.18
N LYS A 567 -12.80 -28.82 -29.89
CA LYS A 567 -13.55 -28.02 -30.87
C LYS A 567 -14.32 -26.89 -30.20
N ALA A 568 -14.66 -25.88 -30.99
CA ALA A 568 -15.59 -24.83 -30.61
C ALA A 568 -16.49 -24.42 -31.78
N TRP A 569 -17.75 -24.11 -31.47
CA TRP A 569 -18.70 -23.49 -32.38
C TRP A 569 -18.77 -22.00 -32.09
N LEU A 570 -18.71 -21.19 -33.15
CA LEU A 570 -18.78 -19.74 -33.14
C LEU A 570 -20.04 -19.32 -33.89
N TYR A 571 -20.81 -18.41 -33.30
CA TYR A 571 -21.96 -17.76 -33.93
C TYR A 571 -21.61 -16.30 -34.18
N ARG A 572 -21.16 -16.01 -35.41
CA ARG A 572 -20.48 -14.76 -35.77
C ARG A 572 -21.18 -13.98 -36.86
N VAL A 573 -20.90 -12.67 -36.95
CA VAL A 573 -21.56 -11.78 -37.90
C VAL A 573 -21.13 -12.05 -39.34
N ARG A 574 -19.84 -12.26 -39.59
CA ARG A 574 -19.30 -12.68 -40.88
C ARG A 574 -18.39 -13.89 -40.68
N PRO A 575 -18.47 -14.92 -41.53
CA PRO A 575 -17.61 -16.09 -41.39
C PRO A 575 -16.15 -15.74 -41.70
N ALA A 576 -15.20 -16.40 -41.04
CA ALA A 576 -13.76 -16.13 -41.16
C ALA A 576 -13.22 -16.27 -42.60
N VAL A 577 -13.94 -16.99 -43.47
CA VAL A 577 -13.66 -17.14 -44.91
C VAL A 577 -13.87 -15.84 -45.72
N ALA A 578 -14.55 -14.83 -45.16
CA ALA A 578 -14.83 -13.57 -45.82
C ALA A 578 -13.63 -12.61 -45.81
N HIS A 579 -12.53 -12.96 -46.48
CA HIS A 579 -11.31 -12.15 -46.56
C HIS A 579 -10.84 -11.95 -48.03
N GLN A 580 -9.84 -11.08 -48.24
CA GLN A 580 -9.37 -10.66 -49.56
C GLN A 580 -8.14 -11.45 -50.06
N GLY A 581 -8.03 -12.73 -49.71
CA GLY A 581 -6.86 -13.56 -50.05
C GLY A 581 -5.64 -13.32 -49.15
N PHE A 582 -4.47 -13.83 -49.55
CA PHE A 582 -3.24 -13.78 -48.77
C PHE A 582 -2.07 -13.25 -49.61
N THR A 583 -1.19 -12.49 -48.98
CA THR A 583 0.08 -12.02 -49.54
C THR A 583 1.21 -12.41 -48.59
N GLU A 584 2.30 -12.99 -49.10
CA GLU A 584 3.49 -13.29 -48.29
C GLU A 584 4.11 -11.99 -47.77
N LEU A 585 4.49 -11.97 -46.49
CA LEU A 585 5.25 -10.87 -45.89
C LEU A 585 6.75 -11.16 -45.96
N PRO A 586 7.60 -10.12 -45.91
CA PRO A 586 9.05 -10.32 -45.81
C PRO A 586 9.42 -11.20 -44.60
N ASP A 587 10.47 -12.02 -44.77
CA ASP A 587 10.98 -12.86 -43.69
C ASP A 587 11.43 -11.99 -42.50
N ASN A 588 10.98 -12.34 -41.30
CA ASN A 588 11.49 -11.75 -40.07
C ASN A 588 12.80 -12.46 -39.68
N LYS A 589 13.92 -11.74 -39.84
CA LYS A 589 15.28 -12.25 -39.57
C LYS A 589 15.49 -12.69 -38.12
N ASP A 590 14.68 -12.18 -37.19
CA ASP A 590 14.82 -12.47 -35.76
C ASP A 590 13.98 -13.67 -35.31
N THR A 591 13.23 -14.28 -36.24
CA THR A 591 12.43 -15.48 -36.00
C THR A 591 12.94 -16.68 -36.78
N GLU A 592 12.82 -17.86 -36.18
CA GLU A 592 13.12 -19.14 -36.82
C GLU A 592 12.08 -20.18 -36.39
N SER A 593 11.79 -21.16 -37.25
CA SER A 593 10.92 -22.28 -36.90
C SER A 593 11.42 -23.61 -37.47
N ASN A 594 12.48 -23.61 -38.28
CA ASN A 594 13.13 -24.84 -38.71
C ASN A 594 14.40 -25.07 -37.89
N PHE A 595 14.38 -26.07 -37.02
CA PHE A 595 15.49 -26.43 -36.15
C PHE A 595 16.21 -27.72 -36.61
N LEU A 596 16.10 -28.06 -37.89
CA LEU A 596 16.83 -29.19 -38.47
C LEU A 596 18.30 -28.82 -38.73
N PRO A 597 19.26 -29.74 -38.53
CA PRO A 597 20.71 -29.47 -38.66
C PRO A 597 21.18 -28.88 -39.99
N LEU A 598 20.39 -29.01 -41.06
CA LEU A 598 20.71 -28.44 -42.37
C LEU A 598 20.42 -26.93 -42.48
N ASN A 599 19.70 -26.36 -41.52
CA ASN A 599 19.45 -24.93 -41.49
C ASN A 599 20.72 -24.19 -41.02
N PRO A 600 21.33 -23.31 -41.84
CA PRO A 600 22.53 -22.59 -41.45
C PRO A 600 22.30 -21.53 -40.36
N ARG A 601 21.04 -21.22 -40.02
CA ARG A 601 20.67 -20.22 -38.99
C ARG A 601 20.47 -20.82 -37.60
N ILE A 602 20.89 -22.06 -37.38
CA ILE A 602 20.84 -22.68 -36.06
C ILE A 602 22.23 -23.14 -35.61
N HIS A 603 22.42 -23.12 -34.30
CA HIS A 603 23.69 -23.39 -33.63
C HIS A 603 23.48 -24.41 -32.52
N VAL A 604 24.53 -25.17 -32.22
CA VAL A 604 24.55 -26.14 -31.12
C VAL A 604 25.66 -25.71 -30.16
N SER A 605 25.35 -25.67 -28.87
CA SER A 605 26.32 -25.40 -27.81
C SER A 605 26.21 -26.44 -26.70
N PRO A 606 27.32 -27.10 -26.32
CA PRO A 606 27.39 -27.82 -25.06
C PRO A 606 27.67 -26.87 -23.88
N THR A 607 28.13 -25.64 -24.13
CA THR A 607 28.34 -24.63 -23.09
C THR A 607 27.00 -24.11 -22.60
N GLN A 608 26.87 -23.90 -21.29
CA GLN A 608 25.72 -23.24 -20.69
C GLN A 608 25.71 -21.77 -21.11
N LEU A 609 24.59 -21.35 -21.69
CA LEU A 609 24.41 -20.00 -22.23
C LEU A 609 23.33 -19.29 -21.46
N ALA A 610 23.47 -17.98 -21.34
CA ALA A 610 22.44 -17.12 -20.81
C ALA A 610 22.37 -15.82 -21.59
N TRP A 611 21.21 -15.18 -21.52
CA TRP A 611 20.94 -13.89 -22.12
C TRP A 611 20.42 -12.96 -21.05
N HIS A 612 21.04 -11.80 -20.90
CA HIS A 612 20.46 -10.69 -20.15
C HIS A 612 19.12 -10.25 -20.78
N PRO A 613 18.29 -9.47 -20.06
CA PRO A 613 17.00 -9.03 -20.58
C PRO A 613 17.14 -8.33 -21.93
N PHE A 614 16.35 -8.79 -22.89
CA PHE A 614 16.31 -8.18 -24.22
C PHE A 614 15.72 -6.76 -24.14
N ASP A 615 16.34 -5.83 -24.85
CA ASP A 615 15.93 -4.43 -24.83
C ASP A 615 14.62 -4.24 -25.60
N ILE A 616 13.77 -3.37 -25.06
CA ILE A 616 12.58 -2.91 -25.78
C ILE A 616 13.05 -1.90 -26.85
N PRO A 617 12.64 -2.06 -28.12
CA PRO A 617 13.06 -1.18 -29.20
C PRO A 617 12.58 0.27 -29.00
N GLN A 618 13.29 1.22 -29.60
CA GLN A 618 12.86 2.63 -29.63
C GLN A 618 11.86 2.91 -30.77
N ASP A 619 12.00 2.20 -31.90
CA ASP A 619 11.06 2.28 -33.03
C ASP A 619 9.72 1.62 -32.68
N GLU A 620 8.64 2.02 -33.35
CA GLU A 620 7.30 1.46 -33.12
C GLU A 620 7.25 -0.03 -33.51
N VAL A 621 7.10 -0.90 -32.50
CA VAL A 621 7.08 -2.36 -32.65
C VAL A 621 5.91 -2.94 -31.85
N ASP A 622 5.02 -3.65 -32.55
CA ASP A 622 3.93 -4.39 -31.95
C ASP A 622 4.32 -5.81 -31.54
N PHE A 623 3.43 -6.51 -30.83
CA PHE A 623 3.66 -7.86 -30.32
C PHE A 623 4.19 -8.85 -31.38
N VAL A 624 3.62 -8.84 -32.58
CA VAL A 624 3.99 -9.78 -33.66
C VAL A 624 5.34 -9.44 -34.26
N SER A 625 5.58 -8.15 -34.51
CA SER A 625 6.82 -7.67 -35.12
C SER A 625 7.99 -7.76 -34.13
N GLY A 626 7.68 -7.75 -32.83
CA GLY A 626 8.61 -7.88 -31.73
C GLY A 626 8.97 -9.31 -31.35
N LEU A 627 8.48 -10.33 -32.05
CA LEU A 627 8.84 -11.73 -31.80
C LEU A 627 10.31 -12.00 -32.15
N LYS A 628 11.02 -12.62 -31.21
CA LYS A 628 12.43 -13.03 -31.31
C LYS A 628 12.55 -14.50 -30.90
N THR A 629 12.91 -15.38 -31.82
CA THR A 629 13.06 -16.82 -31.49
C THR A 629 14.42 -17.06 -30.85
N ILE A 630 14.46 -17.72 -29.70
CA ILE A 630 15.69 -17.99 -28.94
C ILE A 630 16.24 -19.38 -29.28
N ALA A 631 15.44 -20.41 -29.05
CA ALA A 631 15.83 -21.79 -29.23
C ALA A 631 14.65 -22.65 -29.65
N GLY A 632 14.91 -23.88 -30.06
CA GLY A 632 13.86 -24.85 -30.34
C GLY A 632 14.38 -26.14 -30.95
N SER A 633 13.44 -26.99 -31.35
CA SER A 633 13.72 -28.29 -31.96
C SER A 633 12.57 -28.72 -32.85
N GLY A 634 12.86 -29.36 -33.99
CA GLY A 634 11.85 -29.83 -34.95
C GLY A 634 11.44 -28.83 -36.03
N ASP A 635 10.27 -29.05 -36.63
CA ASP A 635 9.75 -28.28 -37.76
C ASP A 635 8.20 -28.24 -37.73
N PRO A 636 7.56 -27.05 -37.84
CA PRO A 636 6.11 -26.91 -37.78
C PRO A 636 5.37 -27.61 -38.92
N THR A 637 6.00 -27.77 -40.09
CA THR A 637 5.41 -28.46 -41.25
C THR A 637 5.25 -29.96 -41.00
N LEU A 638 6.11 -30.54 -40.16
CA LEU A 638 5.99 -31.91 -39.68
C LEU A 638 4.99 -32.06 -38.52
N ARG A 639 4.51 -30.93 -37.98
CA ARG A 639 3.75 -30.84 -36.73
C ARG A 639 4.45 -31.62 -35.61
N GLU A 640 5.74 -31.37 -35.46
CA GLU A 640 6.55 -32.03 -34.45
C GLU A 640 7.68 -31.09 -34.02
N GLY A 641 7.71 -30.78 -32.73
CA GLY A 641 8.71 -29.90 -32.16
C GLY A 641 8.11 -28.74 -31.40
N LEU A 642 8.98 -27.78 -31.11
CA LEU A 642 8.65 -26.56 -30.36
C LEU A 642 9.64 -25.44 -30.71
N ALA A 643 9.22 -24.21 -30.42
CA ALA A 643 10.06 -23.02 -30.45
C ALA A 643 9.87 -22.22 -29.16
N THR A 644 10.94 -21.59 -28.68
CA THR A 644 10.88 -20.61 -27.61
C THR A 644 11.14 -19.23 -28.18
N HIS A 645 10.35 -18.25 -27.74
CA HIS A 645 10.47 -16.88 -28.17
C HIS A 645 10.51 -15.93 -26.98
N VAL A 646 11.14 -14.78 -27.18
CA VAL A 646 10.90 -13.57 -26.39
C VAL A 646 10.11 -12.60 -27.27
N TYR A 647 9.17 -11.88 -26.69
CA TYR A 647 8.54 -10.74 -27.36
C TYR A 647 9.00 -9.44 -26.70
N VAL A 648 9.27 -8.41 -27.51
CA VAL A 648 9.56 -7.04 -27.06
C VAL A 648 8.71 -6.06 -27.88
N ALA A 649 7.80 -5.34 -27.22
CA ALA A 649 6.84 -4.48 -27.91
C ALA A 649 6.66 -3.16 -27.16
N ASN A 650 6.43 -2.07 -27.90
CA ASN A 650 6.16 -0.74 -27.36
C ASN A 650 4.90 -0.08 -27.94
N SER A 651 4.21 -0.76 -28.87
CA SER A 651 2.97 -0.29 -29.48
C SER A 651 1.91 -1.40 -29.53
N SER A 652 0.66 -1.02 -29.31
CA SER A 652 -0.48 -1.93 -29.48
C SER A 652 -0.69 -2.30 -30.94
N MET A 653 -1.26 -3.48 -31.18
CA MET A 653 -1.70 -3.89 -32.51
C MET A 653 -2.92 -3.06 -32.96
N LYS A 654 -2.73 -2.14 -33.92
CA LYS A 654 -3.79 -1.23 -34.40
C LYS A 654 -4.52 -1.80 -35.62
N LYS A 655 -5.79 -2.20 -35.46
CA LYS A 655 -6.61 -2.83 -36.53
C LYS A 655 -5.89 -3.99 -37.22
N LYS A 656 -5.11 -4.71 -36.43
CA LYS A 656 -4.25 -5.80 -36.84
C LYS A 656 -4.56 -6.98 -35.92
N SER A 657 -4.69 -8.15 -36.51
CA SER A 657 -4.90 -9.41 -35.80
C SER A 657 -3.81 -10.38 -36.17
N PHE A 658 -3.52 -11.35 -35.31
CA PHE A 658 -2.56 -12.40 -35.53
C PHE A 658 -3.20 -13.76 -35.32
N VAL A 659 -2.77 -14.74 -36.11
CA VAL A 659 -3.17 -16.13 -35.97
C VAL A 659 -1.98 -17.05 -36.22
N ASN A 660 -1.67 -17.89 -35.23
CA ASN A 660 -0.66 -18.91 -35.38
C ASN A 660 -1.29 -20.19 -35.94
N SER A 661 -0.97 -20.54 -37.19
CA SER A 661 -1.44 -21.78 -37.82
C SER A 661 -0.52 -22.96 -37.60
N ASP A 662 0.62 -22.77 -36.92
CA ASP A 662 1.62 -23.82 -36.67
C ASP A 662 1.35 -24.57 -35.37
N GLY A 663 1.09 -23.83 -34.29
CA GLY A 663 1.03 -24.37 -32.93
C GLY A 663 0.23 -23.54 -31.93
N GLU A 664 0.26 -23.98 -30.67
CA GLU A 664 -0.30 -23.25 -29.53
C GLU A 664 0.79 -22.41 -28.87
N PHE A 665 0.45 -21.18 -28.46
CA PHE A 665 1.33 -20.34 -27.67
C PHE A 665 0.95 -20.40 -26.20
N LEU A 666 1.92 -20.67 -25.34
CA LEU A 666 1.91 -20.33 -23.92
C LEU A 666 2.73 -19.05 -23.76
N ILE A 667 2.08 -17.97 -23.36
CA ILE A 667 2.67 -16.63 -23.22
C ILE A 667 2.83 -16.31 -21.73
N VAL A 668 4.01 -15.84 -21.35
CA VAL A 668 4.41 -15.50 -19.98
C VAL A 668 4.88 -14.03 -19.95
N PRO A 669 3.99 -13.07 -19.62
CA PRO A 669 4.39 -11.67 -19.46
C PRO A 669 5.40 -11.49 -18.32
N GLN A 670 6.42 -10.68 -18.57
CA GLN A 670 7.49 -10.37 -17.60
C GLN A 670 7.44 -8.90 -17.18
N GLN A 671 7.30 -8.00 -18.14
CA GLN A 671 7.17 -6.57 -17.95
C GLN A 671 5.92 -6.07 -18.69
N GLY A 672 5.06 -5.33 -18.00
CA GLY A 672 3.81 -4.76 -18.55
C GLY A 672 2.73 -5.82 -18.81
N ALA A 673 1.48 -5.47 -18.52
CA ALA A 673 0.34 -6.34 -18.84
C ALA A 673 0.04 -6.35 -20.35
N LEU A 674 -0.62 -7.42 -20.80
CA LEU A 674 -1.19 -7.56 -22.12
C LEU A 674 -2.72 -7.59 -22.01
N ASP A 675 -3.40 -6.74 -22.76
CA ASP A 675 -4.83 -6.82 -22.97
C ASP A 675 -5.10 -7.47 -24.34
N ILE A 676 -5.53 -8.73 -24.32
CA ILE A 676 -5.59 -9.60 -25.49
C ILE A 676 -7.03 -9.79 -25.93
N GLN A 677 -7.40 -9.18 -27.04
CA GLN A 677 -8.68 -9.44 -27.70
C GLN A 677 -8.59 -10.74 -28.49
N THR A 678 -9.45 -11.73 -28.20
CA THR A 678 -9.58 -12.98 -28.99
C THR A 678 -10.95 -13.08 -29.66
N GLU A 679 -11.13 -14.07 -30.53
CA GLU A 679 -12.47 -14.41 -31.07
C GLU A 679 -13.47 -14.86 -30.00
N PHE A 680 -13.01 -15.27 -28.82
CA PHE A 680 -13.86 -15.78 -27.74
C PHE A 680 -14.21 -14.72 -26.69
N GLY A 681 -13.63 -13.52 -26.82
CA GLY A 681 -13.69 -12.45 -25.83
C GLY A 681 -12.29 -11.98 -25.40
N PRO A 682 -12.20 -10.91 -24.62
CA PRO A 682 -10.94 -10.35 -24.17
C PRO A 682 -10.35 -11.14 -23.00
N ILE A 683 -9.01 -11.15 -22.90
CA ILE A 683 -8.25 -11.73 -21.81
C ILE A 683 -7.17 -10.74 -21.41
N PHE A 684 -7.20 -10.28 -20.17
CA PHE A 684 -6.14 -9.48 -19.59
C PHE A 684 -5.11 -10.42 -18.95
N VAL A 685 -3.82 -10.20 -19.11
CA VAL A 685 -2.77 -11.03 -18.49
C VAL A 685 -1.60 -10.15 -18.06
N GLN A 686 -1.14 -10.31 -16.83
CA GLN A 686 -0.06 -9.49 -16.26
C GLN A 686 1.09 -10.35 -15.71
N PRO A 687 2.25 -9.77 -15.35
CA PRO A 687 3.34 -10.53 -14.76
C PRO A 687 2.91 -11.38 -13.55
N GLY A 688 3.30 -12.65 -13.58
CA GLY A 688 2.87 -13.69 -12.63
C GLY A 688 1.62 -14.46 -13.08
N GLU A 689 1.00 -14.09 -14.20
CA GLU A 689 -0.02 -14.86 -14.89
C GLU A 689 0.52 -15.40 -16.23
N ILE A 690 -0.11 -16.46 -16.74
CA ILE A 690 0.15 -17.01 -18.08
C ILE A 690 -1.14 -17.02 -18.89
N VAL A 691 -1.01 -17.01 -20.22
CA VAL A 691 -2.15 -17.21 -21.14
C VAL A 691 -1.79 -18.20 -22.23
N ILE A 692 -2.74 -19.07 -22.57
CA ILE A 692 -2.62 -20.01 -23.67
C ILE A 692 -3.57 -19.58 -24.77
N ILE A 693 -3.00 -19.32 -25.95
CA ILE A 693 -3.77 -19.06 -27.17
C ILE A 693 -3.51 -20.21 -28.12
N GLN A 694 -4.55 -21.00 -28.35
CA GLN A 694 -4.40 -22.19 -29.16
C GLN A 694 -4.32 -21.88 -30.67
N ARG A 695 -3.78 -22.85 -31.40
CA ARG A 695 -3.58 -22.82 -32.84
C ARG A 695 -4.86 -22.40 -33.59
N GLY A 696 -4.70 -21.46 -34.52
CA GLY A 696 -5.76 -21.03 -35.43
C GLY A 696 -6.73 -20.00 -34.85
N ILE A 697 -6.61 -19.64 -33.57
CA ILE A 697 -7.42 -18.59 -32.95
C ILE A 697 -6.82 -17.22 -33.28
N ARG A 698 -7.66 -16.29 -33.74
CA ARG A 698 -7.25 -14.91 -34.03
C ARG A 698 -7.20 -14.10 -32.74
N PHE A 699 -6.14 -13.31 -32.56
CA PHE A 699 -6.00 -12.42 -31.42
C PHE A 699 -5.24 -11.13 -31.74
N SER A 700 -5.47 -10.09 -30.95
CA SER A 700 -4.81 -8.78 -31.04
C SER A 700 -4.36 -8.39 -29.64
N VAL A 701 -3.18 -7.78 -29.54
CA VAL A 701 -2.56 -7.43 -28.27
C VAL A 701 -2.49 -5.91 -28.11
N ASN A 702 -3.12 -5.42 -27.06
CA ASN A 702 -3.01 -4.06 -26.57
C ASN A 702 -2.04 -4.00 -25.39
N LEU A 703 -1.33 -2.88 -25.26
CA LEU A 703 -0.32 -2.66 -24.23
C LEU A 703 -0.78 -1.54 -23.26
N PRO A 704 -1.63 -1.86 -22.27
CA PRO A 704 -2.25 -0.87 -21.38
C PRO A 704 -1.24 -0.12 -20.49
N ASP A 705 -0.13 -0.79 -20.13
CA ASP A 705 0.92 -0.22 -19.27
C ASP A 705 2.06 0.44 -20.07
N GLY A 706 1.92 0.53 -21.40
CA GLY A 706 3.01 0.91 -22.30
C GLY A 706 3.92 -0.28 -22.64
N PRO A 707 5.25 -0.09 -22.82
CA PRO A 707 6.08 -1.13 -23.38
C PRO A 707 6.13 -2.43 -22.56
N SER A 708 6.04 -3.57 -23.25
CA SER A 708 5.94 -4.90 -22.67
C SER A 708 7.00 -5.86 -23.21
N ARG A 709 7.44 -6.77 -22.33
CA ARG A 709 8.35 -7.88 -22.64
C ARG A 709 7.88 -9.15 -21.95
N GLY A 710 8.12 -10.30 -22.57
CA GLY A 710 7.86 -11.59 -21.95
C GLY A 710 8.33 -12.75 -22.83
N TYR A 711 7.93 -13.95 -22.44
CA TYR A 711 8.40 -15.20 -23.03
C TYR A 711 7.24 -15.95 -23.68
N ILE A 712 7.55 -16.80 -24.65
CA ILE A 712 6.57 -17.64 -25.33
C ILE A 712 7.16 -19.03 -25.53
N LEU A 713 6.40 -20.05 -25.18
CA LEU A 713 6.62 -21.42 -25.61
C LEU A 713 5.59 -21.77 -26.68
N GLU A 714 6.07 -22.14 -27.87
CA GLU A 714 5.26 -22.59 -28.99
C GLU A 714 5.43 -24.10 -29.17
N VAL A 715 4.33 -24.87 -29.16
CA VAL A 715 4.38 -26.33 -29.38
C VAL A 715 3.64 -26.72 -30.66
N TRP A 716 4.19 -27.69 -31.39
CA TRP A 716 3.64 -28.16 -32.67
C TRP A 716 3.13 -29.60 -32.59
N GLY A 717 1.93 -29.80 -33.14
CA GLY A 717 1.31 -31.13 -33.25
C GLY A 717 0.78 -31.73 -31.96
N THR A 718 0.79 -30.97 -30.87
CA THR A 718 0.27 -31.34 -29.56
C THR A 718 -0.41 -30.12 -28.91
N GLN A 719 -0.92 -30.29 -27.70
CA GLN A 719 -1.63 -29.27 -26.94
C GLN A 719 -1.18 -29.29 -25.49
N PHE A 720 -1.32 -28.17 -24.79
CA PHE A 720 -1.08 -28.14 -23.35
C PHE A 720 -2.20 -28.84 -22.57
N GLU A 721 -1.82 -29.63 -21.59
CA GLU A 721 -2.68 -30.34 -20.65
C GLU A 721 -2.14 -30.23 -19.22
N LEU A 722 -2.99 -30.52 -18.23
CA LEU A 722 -2.54 -30.66 -16.85
C LEU A 722 -1.72 -31.95 -16.71
N PRO A 723 -0.64 -31.96 -15.91
CA PRO A 723 0.14 -33.17 -15.68
C PRO A 723 -0.69 -34.22 -14.94
N GLU A 724 -0.38 -35.49 -15.20
CA GLU A 724 -0.90 -36.59 -14.39
C GLU A 724 -0.36 -36.46 -12.95
N LEU A 725 -1.26 -36.43 -11.97
CA LEU A 725 -0.91 -36.16 -10.56
C LEU A 725 -0.28 -37.36 -9.85
N GLY A 726 -0.42 -38.57 -10.40
CA GLY A 726 0.13 -39.79 -9.83
C GLY A 726 -0.23 -39.95 -8.34
N PRO A 727 0.75 -40.19 -7.45
CA PRO A 727 0.51 -40.34 -6.01
C PRO A 727 -0.12 -39.13 -5.30
N LEU A 728 -0.09 -37.92 -5.88
CA LEU A 728 -0.78 -36.75 -5.30
C LEU A 728 -2.31 -36.93 -5.32
N GLY A 729 -2.81 -37.79 -6.21
CA GLY A 729 -4.22 -38.14 -6.29
C GLY A 729 -5.00 -37.17 -7.17
N ALA A 730 -6.00 -36.49 -6.60
CA ALA A 730 -7.00 -35.74 -7.36
C ALA A 730 -6.88 -34.21 -7.25
N ASN A 731 -5.97 -33.69 -6.43
CA ASN A 731 -5.81 -32.25 -6.18
C ASN A 731 -4.34 -31.92 -5.92
N GLY A 732 -3.94 -30.68 -6.22
CA GLY A 732 -2.56 -30.21 -6.07
C GLY A 732 -2.05 -29.57 -7.36
N LEU A 733 -0.87 -28.97 -7.30
CA LEU A 733 -0.25 -28.25 -8.42
C LEU A 733 -1.18 -27.13 -8.94
N ALA A 734 -1.41 -27.07 -10.25
CA ALA A 734 -2.35 -26.16 -10.88
C ALA A 734 -3.77 -26.75 -10.87
N ASN A 735 -4.59 -26.35 -9.89
CA ASN A 735 -5.97 -26.83 -9.81
C ASN A 735 -6.81 -26.36 -11.01
N ALA A 736 -7.56 -27.28 -11.62
CA ALA A 736 -8.34 -27.03 -12.83
C ALA A 736 -9.32 -25.84 -12.71
N ARG A 737 -9.86 -25.56 -11.52
CA ARG A 737 -10.81 -24.44 -11.31
C ARG A 737 -10.20 -23.06 -11.54
N ASP A 738 -8.88 -22.95 -11.41
CA ASP A 738 -8.19 -21.66 -11.39
C ASP A 738 -7.77 -21.21 -12.80
N PHE A 739 -8.03 -22.05 -13.81
CA PHE A 739 -7.93 -21.69 -15.23
C PHE A 739 -9.20 -20.97 -15.68
N LEU A 740 -9.01 -19.78 -16.24
CA LEU A 740 -10.07 -18.84 -16.59
C LEU A 740 -10.15 -18.65 -18.10
N SER A 741 -11.34 -18.81 -18.67
CA SER A 741 -11.66 -18.60 -20.08
C SER A 741 -12.58 -17.41 -20.26
N PRO A 742 -12.46 -16.66 -21.38
CA PRO A 742 -13.17 -15.40 -21.57
C PRO A 742 -14.69 -15.59 -21.66
N ILE A 743 -15.42 -14.49 -21.53
CA ILE A 743 -16.85 -14.41 -21.86
C ILE A 743 -16.98 -13.76 -23.24
N ALA A 744 -17.95 -14.25 -24.02
CA ALA A 744 -18.23 -13.73 -25.36
C ALA A 744 -18.41 -12.21 -25.33
N GLN A 745 -17.61 -11.53 -26.14
CA GLN A 745 -17.73 -10.11 -26.43
C GLN A 745 -17.44 -9.92 -27.93
N TYR A 746 -18.19 -9.02 -28.56
CA TYR A 746 -18.12 -8.83 -30.00
C TYR A 746 -18.02 -7.35 -30.37
N GLU A 747 -17.45 -7.12 -31.54
CA GLU A 747 -17.33 -5.83 -32.19
C GLU A 747 -17.86 -5.94 -33.62
N VAL A 748 -18.83 -5.09 -33.98
CA VAL A 748 -19.37 -5.02 -35.36
C VAL A 748 -19.03 -3.66 -35.96
N VAL A 749 -17.82 -3.57 -36.49
CA VAL A 749 -17.34 -2.39 -37.23
C VAL A 749 -17.06 -2.74 -38.68
N GLN A 750 -17.28 -1.77 -39.57
CA GLN A 750 -17.01 -1.89 -40.99
C GLN A 750 -15.83 -0.99 -41.36
N GLU A 751 -14.62 -1.53 -41.18
CA GLU A 751 -13.37 -0.83 -41.41
C GLU A 751 -12.29 -1.82 -41.85
N PRO A 752 -11.20 -1.34 -42.50
CA PRO A 752 -10.11 -2.20 -42.92
C PRO A 752 -9.34 -2.79 -41.73
N TRP A 753 -9.18 -4.10 -41.74
CA TRP A 753 -8.38 -4.88 -40.79
C TRP A 753 -7.34 -5.71 -41.53
N GLU A 754 -6.14 -5.78 -40.96
CA GLU A 754 -5.07 -6.69 -41.40
C GLU A 754 -5.03 -7.91 -40.49
N ILE A 755 -4.94 -9.12 -41.05
CA ILE A 755 -4.77 -10.36 -40.30
C ILE A 755 -3.48 -11.01 -40.74
N ILE A 756 -2.57 -11.17 -39.79
CA ILE A 756 -1.27 -11.79 -39.99
C ILE A 756 -1.36 -13.26 -39.62
N TYR A 757 -1.06 -14.12 -40.58
CA TYR A 757 -1.03 -15.57 -40.45
C TYR A 757 0.42 -16.04 -40.34
N LYS A 758 0.76 -16.77 -39.29
CA LYS A 758 1.99 -17.58 -39.24
C LYS A 758 1.67 -18.99 -39.73
N LEU A 759 2.35 -19.45 -40.78
CA LEU A 759 2.18 -20.77 -41.38
C LEU A 759 3.52 -21.31 -41.89
N GLY A 760 3.93 -22.48 -41.43
CA GLY A 760 5.22 -23.10 -41.74
C GLY A 760 6.40 -22.21 -41.33
N GLY A 761 6.27 -21.45 -40.23
CA GLY A 761 7.27 -20.46 -39.81
C GLY A 761 7.29 -19.15 -40.61
N LYS A 762 6.52 -19.05 -41.70
CA LYS A 762 6.42 -17.84 -42.53
C LYS A 762 5.22 -16.99 -42.16
N PHE A 763 5.30 -15.70 -42.46
CA PHE A 763 4.22 -14.74 -42.20
C PHE A 763 3.51 -14.34 -43.50
N PHE A 764 2.18 -14.30 -43.43
CA PHE A 764 1.31 -13.89 -44.53
C PHE A 764 0.32 -12.85 -44.04
N LYS A 765 -0.01 -11.90 -44.89
CA LYS A 765 -1.04 -10.89 -44.64
C LYS A 765 -2.31 -11.22 -45.40
N SER A 766 -3.44 -11.16 -44.71
CA SER A 766 -4.79 -11.11 -45.29
C SER A 766 -5.47 -9.81 -44.89
N THR A 767 -6.36 -9.29 -45.72
CA THR A 767 -7.15 -8.09 -45.41
C THR A 767 -8.63 -8.39 -45.45
N GLN A 768 -9.39 -7.70 -44.60
CA GLN A 768 -10.85 -7.74 -44.59
C GLN A 768 -11.41 -6.37 -44.19
N ASN A 769 -12.66 -6.07 -44.58
CA ASN A 769 -13.30 -4.78 -44.30
C ASN A 769 -14.25 -4.83 -43.09
N HIS A 770 -13.88 -5.61 -42.07
CA HIS A 770 -14.61 -5.75 -40.81
C HIS A 770 -13.67 -6.28 -39.72
N SER A 771 -14.03 -6.05 -38.46
CA SER A 771 -13.32 -6.64 -37.32
C SER A 771 -13.43 -8.17 -37.33
N PRO A 772 -12.35 -8.92 -37.04
CA PRO A 772 -12.42 -10.37 -36.87
C PRO A 772 -13.04 -10.80 -35.53
N TYR A 773 -13.27 -9.86 -34.62
CA TYR A 773 -13.80 -10.10 -33.28
C TYR A 773 -15.33 -9.95 -33.24
N ASP A 774 -16.01 -10.58 -34.19
CA ASP A 774 -17.44 -10.43 -34.45
C ASP A 774 -18.26 -11.66 -34.02
N VAL A 775 -17.75 -12.42 -33.04
CA VAL A 775 -18.40 -13.62 -32.48
C VAL A 775 -19.34 -13.21 -31.36
N VAL A 776 -20.65 -13.30 -31.61
CA VAL A 776 -21.69 -12.90 -30.65
C VAL A 776 -21.89 -13.95 -29.56
N ALA A 777 -21.72 -15.22 -29.91
CA ALA A 777 -21.82 -16.32 -28.96
C ALA A 777 -20.97 -17.51 -29.42
N TRP A 778 -20.58 -18.36 -28.48
CA TRP A 778 -19.81 -19.56 -28.79
C TRP A 778 -20.04 -20.65 -27.74
N HIS A 779 -19.81 -21.92 -28.11
CA HIS A 779 -19.71 -23.03 -27.16
C HIS A 779 -18.66 -24.06 -27.57
N GLY A 780 -18.09 -24.76 -26.61
CA GLY A 780 -17.09 -25.81 -26.86
C GLY A 780 -15.98 -25.86 -25.83
N ASN A 781 -14.92 -26.61 -26.13
CA ASN A 781 -13.81 -26.90 -25.23
C ASN A 781 -12.43 -26.56 -25.83
N TYR A 782 -12.41 -25.85 -26.96
CA TYR A 782 -11.21 -25.31 -27.59
C TYR A 782 -11.26 -23.79 -27.54
N VAL A 783 -10.87 -23.25 -26.38
CA VAL A 783 -11.02 -21.84 -26.02
C VAL A 783 -9.75 -21.35 -25.33
N PRO A 784 -9.32 -20.09 -25.55
CA PRO A 784 -8.16 -19.55 -24.86
C PRO A 784 -8.39 -19.48 -23.35
N TYR A 785 -7.31 -19.53 -22.57
CA TYR A 785 -7.41 -19.49 -21.12
C TYR A 785 -6.17 -18.87 -20.47
N LYS A 786 -6.37 -18.26 -19.30
CA LYS A 786 -5.30 -17.73 -18.43
C LYS A 786 -5.23 -18.46 -17.09
N TYR A 787 -4.09 -18.36 -16.42
CA TYR A 787 -3.85 -18.91 -15.09
C TYR A 787 -2.90 -18.01 -14.29
N ASP A 788 -3.16 -17.85 -12.99
CA ASP A 788 -2.31 -17.06 -12.08
C ASP A 788 -1.37 -18.00 -11.31
N LEU A 789 -0.06 -17.85 -11.51
CA LEU A 789 0.96 -18.71 -10.92
C LEU A 789 1.03 -18.59 -9.39
N THR A 790 0.52 -17.49 -8.82
CA THR A 790 0.44 -17.33 -7.36
C THR A 790 -0.57 -18.27 -6.69
N LYS A 791 -1.44 -18.92 -7.49
CA LYS A 791 -2.41 -19.94 -7.02
C LYS A 791 -1.86 -21.37 -7.07
N PHE A 792 -0.62 -21.54 -7.52
CA PHE A 792 -0.01 -22.87 -7.65
C PHE A 792 0.18 -23.52 -6.28
N VAL A 793 -0.36 -24.72 -6.11
CA VAL A 793 -0.21 -25.49 -4.88
C VAL A 793 1.13 -26.21 -4.92
N ASN A 794 2.13 -25.56 -4.34
CA ASN A 794 3.47 -26.13 -4.22
C ASN A 794 3.46 -27.41 -3.40
N VAL A 795 4.10 -28.45 -3.94
CA VAL A 795 4.40 -29.70 -3.25
C VAL A 795 5.91 -29.86 -3.19
N GLY A 796 6.42 -30.32 -2.06
CA GLY A 796 7.85 -30.49 -1.82
C GLY A 796 8.11 -31.56 -0.77
N SER A 797 9.38 -31.77 -0.43
CA SER A 797 9.73 -32.67 0.67
C SER A 797 9.30 -32.09 2.02
N VAL A 798 8.56 -32.88 2.78
CA VAL A 798 8.18 -32.58 4.17
C VAL A 798 8.97 -33.41 5.20
N SER A 799 10.01 -34.11 4.73
CA SER A 799 10.85 -34.98 5.55
C SER A 799 12.34 -34.79 5.25
N VAL A 800 12.85 -35.41 4.19
CA VAL A 800 14.26 -35.43 3.77
C VAL A 800 14.36 -35.37 2.25
N ASP A 801 15.56 -35.10 1.73
CA ASP A 801 15.91 -34.99 0.32
C ASP A 801 15.28 -33.81 -0.43
N HIS A 802 15.91 -33.44 -1.55
CA HIS A 802 15.40 -32.47 -2.51
C HIS A 802 14.63 -33.23 -3.60
N ILE A 803 13.36 -32.87 -3.82
CA ILE A 803 12.49 -33.53 -4.79
C ILE A 803 12.77 -33.04 -6.22
N ASP A 804 12.58 -33.91 -7.20
CA ASP A 804 12.77 -33.57 -8.62
C ASP A 804 11.88 -32.39 -9.05
N PRO A 805 12.37 -31.49 -9.92
CA PRO A 805 11.67 -30.25 -10.29
C PRO A 805 10.37 -30.49 -11.07
N SER A 806 10.15 -31.70 -11.61
CA SER A 806 8.90 -32.09 -12.26
C SER A 806 7.67 -31.95 -11.35
N ILE A 807 7.85 -31.95 -10.02
CA ILE A 807 6.78 -31.68 -9.06
C ILE A 807 6.20 -30.25 -9.22
N PHE A 808 6.93 -29.35 -9.89
CA PHE A 808 6.52 -27.98 -10.13
C PHE A 808 5.84 -27.76 -11.50
N CYS A 809 5.45 -28.84 -12.18
CA CYS A 809 4.80 -28.77 -13.48
C CYS A 809 3.40 -28.15 -13.39
N VAL A 810 3.19 -27.07 -14.16
CA VAL A 810 1.91 -26.37 -14.30
C VAL A 810 1.14 -26.93 -15.49
N LEU A 811 1.80 -27.05 -16.64
CA LEU A 811 1.26 -27.60 -17.88
C LEU A 811 2.30 -28.45 -18.59
N THR A 812 1.87 -29.55 -19.20
CA THR A 812 2.69 -30.44 -20.02
C THR A 812 2.11 -30.53 -21.43
N ALA A 813 2.96 -30.84 -22.42
CA ALA A 813 2.56 -31.13 -23.78
C ALA A 813 3.16 -32.48 -24.21
N LYS A 814 2.32 -33.42 -24.66
CA LYS A 814 2.78 -34.78 -25.03
C LYS A 814 3.67 -34.76 -26.26
N SER A 815 4.69 -35.62 -26.27
CA SER A 815 5.42 -35.96 -27.49
C SER A 815 4.86 -37.24 -28.14
N ARG A 816 5.49 -37.69 -29.24
CA ARG A 816 5.22 -39.01 -29.83
C ARG A 816 5.83 -40.16 -29.01
N ASP A 817 6.83 -39.86 -28.18
CA ASP A 817 7.33 -40.76 -27.16
C ASP A 817 6.42 -40.66 -25.93
N LEU A 818 5.79 -41.79 -25.58
CA LEU A 818 4.85 -41.84 -24.45
C LEU A 818 5.54 -41.68 -23.09
N THR A 819 6.87 -41.79 -23.05
CA THR A 819 7.66 -41.72 -21.82
C THR A 819 8.26 -40.33 -21.57
N ALA A 820 8.17 -39.43 -22.55
CA ALA A 820 8.82 -38.13 -22.47
C ALA A 820 7.94 -37.03 -23.11
N PRO A 821 7.54 -35.98 -22.35
CA PRO A 821 6.77 -34.87 -22.90
C PRO A 821 7.62 -34.04 -23.87
N ILE A 822 6.99 -33.43 -24.88
CA ILE A 822 7.73 -32.56 -25.81
C ILE A 822 8.11 -31.27 -25.10
N ALA A 823 7.28 -30.80 -24.18
CA ALA A 823 7.57 -29.67 -23.33
C ALA A 823 6.82 -29.78 -21.99
N ASP A 824 7.51 -29.42 -20.90
CA ASP A 824 6.91 -29.13 -19.61
C ASP A 824 7.14 -27.65 -19.27
N PHE A 825 6.11 -27.00 -18.73
CA PHE A 825 6.19 -25.66 -18.17
C PHE A 825 6.13 -25.76 -16.64
N LEU A 826 7.26 -25.50 -16.00
CA LEU A 826 7.44 -25.59 -14.55
C LEU A 826 7.51 -24.19 -13.92
N THR A 827 7.05 -24.05 -12.68
CA THR A 827 7.13 -22.78 -11.93
C THR A 827 7.90 -22.91 -10.62
N PHE A 828 8.81 -21.99 -10.33
CA PHE A 828 9.54 -21.93 -9.06
C PHE A 828 9.09 -20.68 -8.31
N SER A 829 8.08 -20.85 -7.45
CA SER A 829 7.42 -19.77 -6.72
C SER A 829 7.72 -19.83 -5.20
N PRO A 830 7.23 -18.88 -4.39
CA PRO A 830 7.42 -18.92 -2.94
C PRO A 830 6.89 -20.22 -2.35
N ARG A 831 7.69 -20.85 -1.48
CA ARG A 831 7.34 -22.13 -0.85
C ARG A 831 8.10 -22.34 0.46
N TRP A 832 7.61 -23.26 1.27
CA TRP A 832 8.31 -23.72 2.47
C TRP A 832 9.39 -24.73 2.10
N ASP A 833 10.56 -24.58 2.71
CA ASP A 833 11.62 -25.59 2.68
C ASP A 833 11.89 -26.09 4.11
N VAL A 834 11.55 -27.38 4.32
CA VAL A 834 11.52 -28.02 5.63
C VAL A 834 12.34 -29.33 5.66
N ALA A 835 13.03 -29.67 4.57
CA ALA A 835 13.76 -30.93 4.48
C ALA A 835 14.86 -30.98 5.56
N SER A 836 14.82 -32.02 6.38
CA SER A 836 15.74 -32.24 7.49
C SER A 836 16.99 -32.99 7.02
N HIS A 837 18.16 -32.68 7.58
CA HIS A 837 19.42 -33.36 7.27
C HIS A 837 19.72 -33.48 5.76
N THR A 838 19.36 -32.45 5.01
CA THR A 838 19.33 -32.48 3.54
C THR A 838 20.13 -31.32 2.97
N TYR A 839 20.90 -31.60 1.92
CA TYR A 839 21.41 -30.57 1.03
C TYR A 839 20.24 -29.99 0.24
N ARG A 840 19.75 -28.81 0.66
CA ARG A 840 18.52 -28.19 0.16
C ARG A 840 18.62 -27.51 -1.21
N PRO A 841 19.76 -26.91 -1.63
CA PRO A 841 19.88 -26.40 -2.99
C PRO A 841 19.66 -27.51 -4.04
N PRO A 842 19.35 -27.14 -5.30
CA PRO A 842 19.34 -28.11 -6.39
C PRO A 842 20.64 -28.94 -6.40
N TYR A 843 20.49 -30.25 -6.51
CA TYR A 843 21.64 -31.16 -6.54
C TYR A 843 22.46 -30.95 -7.82
N TYR A 844 23.76 -31.26 -7.78
CA TYR A 844 24.58 -31.30 -9.00
C TYR A 844 23.98 -32.31 -9.97
N HIS A 845 23.74 -31.86 -11.22
CA HIS A 845 22.79 -32.54 -12.08
C HIS A 845 23.25 -32.67 -13.54
N ARG A 846 22.78 -33.74 -14.17
CA ARG A 846 22.90 -34.08 -15.60
C ARG A 846 21.62 -34.84 -15.97
N ASN A 847 20.82 -34.30 -16.88
CA ASN A 847 19.51 -34.86 -17.28
C ASN A 847 19.47 -35.19 -18.77
N ALA A 848 18.40 -35.85 -19.21
CA ALA A 848 18.14 -36.07 -20.64
C ALA A 848 17.49 -34.86 -21.33
N ALA A 849 16.92 -33.94 -20.55
CA ALA A 849 16.15 -32.82 -21.07
C ALA A 849 17.05 -31.64 -21.44
N SER A 850 16.61 -30.82 -22.40
CA SER A 850 17.10 -29.44 -22.50
C SER A 850 16.26 -28.56 -21.59
N GLU A 851 16.91 -27.70 -20.84
CA GLU A 851 16.25 -26.78 -19.92
C GLU A 851 16.47 -25.34 -20.41
N LEU A 852 15.40 -24.56 -20.41
CA LEU A 852 15.47 -23.13 -20.69
C LEU A 852 14.70 -22.41 -19.59
N MET A 853 15.41 -21.70 -18.72
CA MET A 853 14.81 -20.99 -17.61
C MET A 853 14.55 -19.53 -17.94
N GLY A 854 13.53 -18.96 -17.30
CA GLY A 854 13.28 -17.53 -17.30
C GLY A 854 12.88 -17.02 -15.92
N LEU A 855 13.03 -15.72 -15.71
CA LEU A 855 12.66 -15.05 -14.46
C LEU A 855 11.60 -13.98 -14.74
N ILE A 856 10.46 -14.08 -14.05
CA ILE A 856 9.35 -13.12 -14.22
C ILE A 856 9.62 -11.87 -13.37
N TYR A 857 9.84 -12.06 -12.07
CA TYR A 857 10.20 -11.02 -11.11
C TYR A 857 10.92 -11.64 -9.89
N GLY A 858 11.55 -10.80 -9.07
CA GLY A 858 12.28 -11.21 -7.88
C GLY A 858 13.70 -11.72 -8.17
N GLY A 859 14.26 -12.49 -7.23
CA GLY A 859 15.58 -13.14 -7.36
C GLY A 859 15.47 -14.67 -7.32
N TYR A 860 16.39 -15.37 -7.97
CA TYR A 860 16.40 -16.84 -8.02
C TYR A 860 17.71 -17.40 -7.45
N GLY A 861 17.62 -18.16 -6.35
CA GLY A 861 18.79 -18.73 -5.66
C GLY A 861 19.28 -20.08 -6.17
N GLY A 862 18.72 -20.58 -7.30
CA GLY A 862 19.14 -21.86 -7.89
C GLY A 862 20.31 -21.75 -8.86
N ARG A 863 20.93 -20.56 -8.98
CA ARG A 863 22.06 -20.27 -9.88
C ARG A 863 23.00 -19.26 -9.25
N SER A 864 24.23 -19.18 -9.76
CA SER A 864 25.32 -18.33 -9.24
C SER A 864 25.72 -17.19 -10.20
N ASP A 865 24.98 -16.96 -11.30
CA ASP A 865 25.23 -15.90 -12.30
C ASP A 865 24.26 -14.71 -12.18
N GLU A 866 24.48 -13.63 -12.96
CA GLU A 866 23.64 -12.41 -12.98
C GLU A 866 22.27 -12.64 -13.66
N PHE A 867 21.47 -13.54 -13.10
CA PHE A 867 20.14 -13.90 -13.61
C PHE A 867 19.05 -12.97 -13.05
N GLN A 868 18.61 -12.02 -13.88
CA GLN A 868 17.65 -10.97 -13.52
C GLN A 868 16.31 -11.09 -14.28
N PRO A 869 15.21 -10.48 -13.80
CA PRO A 869 13.92 -10.52 -14.48
C PRO A 869 14.00 -10.12 -15.96
N GLY A 870 13.52 -10.98 -16.85
CA GLY A 870 13.66 -10.82 -18.32
C GLY A 870 14.78 -11.66 -18.95
N SER A 871 15.66 -12.27 -18.14
CA SER A 871 16.76 -13.10 -18.62
C SER A 871 16.27 -14.49 -19.06
N VAL A 872 17.05 -15.11 -19.94
CA VAL A 872 16.86 -16.49 -20.40
C VAL A 872 18.14 -17.28 -20.15
N SER A 873 18.06 -18.48 -19.58
CA SER A 873 19.20 -19.42 -19.55
C SER A 873 18.93 -20.63 -20.42
N PHE A 874 19.99 -21.29 -20.85
CA PHE A 874 19.94 -22.53 -21.61
C PHE A 874 20.97 -23.54 -21.08
N GLU A 875 20.44 -24.72 -20.73
CA GLU A 875 21.20 -25.88 -20.35
C GLU A 875 20.96 -27.00 -21.37
N CYS A 876 22.05 -27.44 -21.99
CA CYS A 876 22.00 -28.58 -22.91
C CYS A 876 21.88 -29.89 -22.12
N GLY A 877 21.01 -30.78 -22.58
CA GLY A 877 20.87 -32.11 -21.99
C GLY A 877 22.20 -32.85 -21.88
N MET A 878 22.34 -33.60 -20.79
CA MET A 878 23.48 -34.41 -20.34
C MET A 878 24.74 -33.64 -19.97
N VAL A 879 24.76 -32.31 -20.16
CA VAL A 879 25.86 -31.44 -19.73
C VAL A 879 25.73 -31.17 -18.22
N PRO A 880 26.82 -31.31 -17.45
CA PRO A 880 26.80 -31.06 -16.01
C PRO A 880 26.48 -29.60 -15.67
N HIS A 881 25.62 -29.40 -14.68
CA HIS A 881 25.34 -28.11 -14.08
C HIS A 881 25.12 -28.24 -12.56
N GLY A 882 25.19 -27.12 -11.84
CA GLY A 882 25.02 -27.05 -10.38
C GLY A 882 25.58 -25.74 -9.83
N VAL A 883 25.39 -25.51 -8.53
CA VAL A 883 25.86 -24.29 -7.84
C VAL A 883 27.38 -24.25 -7.66
N ALA A 884 27.96 -23.09 -7.31
CA ALA A 884 29.38 -22.99 -7.01
C ALA A 884 29.73 -23.55 -5.61
N TYR A 885 31.04 -23.60 -5.29
CA TYR A 885 31.50 -24.21 -4.04
C TYR A 885 31.04 -23.45 -2.81
N GLU A 886 30.94 -22.12 -2.89
CA GLU A 886 30.53 -21.25 -1.81
C GLU A 886 29.12 -21.57 -1.33
N GLU A 887 28.15 -21.74 -2.24
CA GLU A 887 26.78 -22.14 -1.93
C GLU A 887 26.73 -23.56 -1.39
N PHE A 888 27.53 -24.48 -1.96
CA PHE A 888 27.64 -25.84 -1.42
C PHE A 888 28.14 -25.83 0.03
N LYS A 889 29.18 -25.05 0.31
CA LYS A 889 29.80 -24.92 1.62
C LYS A 889 28.83 -24.30 2.62
N GLU A 890 28.15 -23.22 2.25
CA GLU A 890 27.15 -22.56 3.09
C GLU A 890 26.02 -23.53 3.47
N ALA A 891 25.49 -24.27 2.49
CA ALA A 891 24.41 -25.23 2.70
C ALA A 891 24.82 -26.47 3.52
N THR A 892 26.11 -26.80 3.59
CA THR A 892 26.63 -27.99 4.29
C THR A 892 27.21 -27.70 5.67
N ASP A 893 27.76 -26.51 5.91
CA ASP A 893 28.39 -26.13 7.18
C ASP A 893 27.36 -25.79 8.28
N SER A 894 26.17 -25.29 7.91
CA SER A 894 25.14 -24.87 8.87
C SER A 894 23.83 -25.62 8.65
N ALA A 895 23.22 -26.11 9.74
CA ALA A 895 21.87 -26.67 9.66
C ALA A 895 20.87 -25.55 9.32
N PRO A 896 20.18 -25.60 8.17
CA PRO A 896 19.29 -24.52 7.76
C PRO A 896 18.00 -24.55 8.62
N PRO A 897 17.47 -23.40 9.05
CA PRO A 897 16.19 -23.34 9.76
C PRO A 897 15.04 -23.72 8.83
N VAL A 898 13.87 -24.04 9.39
CA VAL A 898 12.62 -24.06 8.60
C VAL A 898 12.37 -22.64 8.08
N MET A 899 12.27 -22.48 6.77
CA MET A 899 12.17 -21.16 6.15
C MET A 899 11.27 -21.17 4.92
N GLN A 900 10.72 -19.99 4.62
CA GLN A 900 10.12 -19.70 3.32
C GLN A 900 11.22 -19.25 2.36
N ILE A 901 11.29 -19.87 1.19
CA ILE A 901 12.25 -19.54 0.12
C ILE A 901 11.53 -18.93 -1.08
N SER A 902 12.29 -18.29 -1.98
CA SER A 902 11.75 -17.63 -3.19
C SER A 902 10.67 -16.59 -2.88
N GLN A 903 10.77 -15.90 -1.73
CA GLN A 903 9.82 -14.84 -1.37
C GLN A 903 9.84 -13.74 -2.43
N ALA A 904 8.66 -13.27 -2.80
CA ALA A 904 8.47 -12.25 -3.83
C ALA A 904 9.20 -12.55 -5.17
N SER A 905 9.25 -13.83 -5.56
CA SER A 905 9.95 -14.28 -6.77
C SER A 905 9.20 -15.39 -7.47
N ILE A 906 9.12 -15.31 -8.81
CA ILE A 906 8.66 -16.40 -9.66
C ILE A 906 9.62 -16.56 -10.82
N ALA A 907 10.34 -17.68 -10.82
CA ALA A 907 11.05 -18.20 -11.98
C ALA A 907 10.23 -19.31 -12.65
N PHE A 908 10.58 -19.67 -13.87
CA PHE A 908 9.96 -20.80 -14.58
C PHE A 908 10.99 -21.53 -15.43
N MET A 909 10.61 -22.72 -15.91
CA MET A 909 11.41 -23.49 -16.85
C MET A 909 10.54 -24.06 -17.97
N PHE A 910 11.05 -23.93 -19.19
CA PHE A 910 10.63 -24.74 -20.34
C PHE A 910 11.60 -25.92 -20.44
N GLU A 911 11.14 -27.10 -20.04
CA GLU A 911 11.91 -28.34 -20.12
C GLU A 911 11.44 -29.15 -21.34
N SER A 912 12.36 -29.73 -22.10
CA SER A 912 12.00 -30.55 -23.27
C SER A 912 12.84 -31.81 -23.34
N CYS A 913 12.21 -32.92 -23.74
CA CYS A 913 12.94 -34.15 -24.09
C CYS A 913 13.79 -34.03 -25.36
N ARG A 914 13.68 -32.93 -26.11
CA ARG A 914 14.46 -32.68 -27.32
C ARG A 914 15.69 -31.86 -27.00
N ALA A 915 16.76 -32.10 -27.76
CA ALA A 915 17.90 -31.20 -27.81
C ALA A 915 17.46 -29.86 -28.44
N PHE A 916 17.65 -28.76 -27.72
CA PHE A 916 17.46 -27.43 -28.28
C PHE A 916 18.66 -27.03 -29.13
N THR A 917 18.33 -26.40 -30.24
CA THR A 917 19.27 -25.65 -31.07
C THR A 917 18.95 -24.17 -30.94
N ILE A 918 19.98 -23.34 -31.01
CA ILE A 918 19.91 -21.91 -30.74
C ILE A 918 19.85 -21.17 -32.06
N THR A 919 18.97 -20.18 -32.19
CA THR A 919 18.86 -19.42 -33.43
C THR A 919 20.04 -18.50 -33.65
N ASP A 920 20.28 -18.11 -34.91
CA ASP A 920 21.31 -17.13 -35.27
C ASP A 920 21.09 -15.78 -34.58
N TYR A 921 19.83 -15.39 -34.35
CA TYR A 921 19.49 -14.20 -33.57
C TYR A 921 20.04 -14.29 -32.14
N ALA A 922 19.72 -15.37 -31.41
CA ALA A 922 20.17 -15.53 -30.04
C ALA A 922 21.69 -15.77 -29.97
N TRP A 923 22.25 -16.49 -30.94
CA TRP A 923 23.67 -16.80 -30.99
C TRP A 923 24.56 -15.57 -31.10
N ASN A 924 24.14 -14.60 -31.92
CA ASN A 924 24.88 -13.37 -32.20
C ASN A 924 24.39 -12.17 -31.36
N SER A 925 23.50 -12.40 -30.39
CA SER A 925 23.00 -11.35 -29.50
C SER A 925 24.11 -10.82 -28.59
N ASP A 926 24.14 -9.49 -28.42
CA ASP A 926 25.01 -8.81 -27.44
C ASP A 926 24.58 -9.06 -25.99
N LYS A 927 23.36 -9.59 -25.78
CA LYS A 927 22.87 -10.01 -24.47
C LYS A 927 23.41 -11.38 -24.04
N LYS A 928 23.95 -12.15 -24.99
CA LYS A 928 24.46 -13.50 -24.73
C LYS A 928 25.74 -13.43 -23.90
N HIS A 929 25.78 -14.19 -22.82
CA HIS A 929 27.00 -14.48 -22.07
C HIS A 929 27.09 -16.00 -21.81
N GLU A 930 28.31 -16.46 -21.59
CA GLU A 930 28.58 -17.85 -21.26
C GLU A 930 28.83 -17.96 -19.77
N HIS A 931 28.41 -19.08 -19.19
CA HIS A 931 28.71 -19.36 -17.80
C HIS A 931 30.23 -19.59 -17.63
N GLU A 932 30.87 -18.90 -16.68
CA GLU A 932 32.33 -18.96 -16.50
C GLU A 932 32.73 -20.29 -15.83
N PRO A 933 33.42 -21.23 -16.54
CA PRO A 933 33.71 -22.55 -15.97
C PRO A 933 34.57 -22.52 -14.70
N LYS A 934 35.37 -21.47 -14.50
CA LYS A 934 36.27 -21.34 -13.34
C LYS A 934 35.56 -21.17 -12.00
N MET A 935 34.26 -20.88 -11.97
CA MET A 935 33.52 -20.81 -10.71
C MET A 935 33.50 -22.14 -9.93
N TRP A 936 33.74 -23.26 -10.62
CA TRP A 936 33.87 -24.57 -10.00
C TRP A 936 35.33 -24.95 -9.64
N ASP A 937 36.32 -24.12 -9.97
CA ASP A 937 37.74 -24.37 -9.63
C ASP A 937 37.97 -24.40 -8.11
N SER A 938 37.09 -23.77 -7.34
CA SER A 938 37.12 -23.75 -5.87
C SER A 938 36.52 -25.02 -5.24
N LEU A 939 35.92 -25.94 -6.01
CA LEU A 939 35.42 -27.21 -5.49
C LEU A 939 36.56 -28.01 -4.86
N VAL A 940 36.41 -28.35 -3.57
CA VAL A 940 37.46 -29.03 -2.80
C VAL A 940 37.25 -30.55 -2.75
N ASP A 941 38.34 -31.30 -2.85
CA ASP A 941 38.36 -32.72 -2.50
C ASP A 941 38.25 -32.89 -0.97
N ASN A 942 37.02 -33.16 -0.51
CA ASN A 942 36.78 -33.48 0.90
C ASN A 942 37.14 -34.93 1.26
N PHE A 943 37.08 -35.86 0.30
CA PHE A 943 37.28 -37.29 0.56
C PHE A 943 38.72 -37.60 0.98
N SER A 944 39.71 -37.00 0.31
CA SER A 944 41.13 -37.24 0.62
C SER A 944 41.53 -36.82 2.04
N LYS A 945 40.76 -35.96 2.71
CA LYS A 945 40.97 -35.59 4.13
C LYS A 945 40.69 -36.76 5.09
N HIS A 946 39.95 -37.76 4.64
CA HIS A 946 39.56 -38.96 5.41
C HIS A 946 40.38 -40.20 5.04
N ALA A 947 41.47 -40.06 4.26
CA ALA A 947 42.23 -41.21 3.75
C ALA A 947 42.62 -42.24 4.83
N LYS A 948 43.06 -41.77 6.01
CA LYS A 948 43.41 -42.64 7.13
C LYS A 948 42.21 -43.40 7.70
N GLU A 949 41.08 -42.74 7.86
CA GLU A 949 39.83 -43.36 8.32
C GLU A 949 39.35 -44.43 7.31
N VAL A 950 39.44 -44.12 6.01
CA VAL A 950 39.12 -45.05 4.93
C VAL A 950 40.03 -46.28 4.96
N GLU A 951 41.34 -46.10 5.11
CA GLU A 951 42.30 -47.22 5.24
C GLU A 951 41.98 -48.11 6.45
N GLU A 952 41.63 -47.51 7.59
CA GLU A 952 41.24 -48.25 8.80
C GLU A 952 39.94 -49.05 8.60
N ILE A 953 38.93 -48.48 7.96
CA ILE A 953 37.67 -49.16 7.63
C ILE A 953 37.94 -50.34 6.67
N LEU A 954 38.73 -50.12 5.61
CA LEU A 954 39.07 -51.16 4.64
C LEU A 954 39.91 -52.29 5.26
N ALA A 955 40.80 -51.98 6.20
CA ALA A 955 41.57 -52.98 6.92
C ALA A 955 40.69 -53.83 7.86
N ARG A 956 39.64 -53.24 8.46
CA ARG A 956 38.65 -53.97 9.26
C ARG A 956 37.76 -54.87 8.41
N ALA A 957 37.36 -54.43 7.21
CA ALA A 957 36.52 -55.22 6.30
C ALA A 957 37.25 -56.42 5.65
N LYS A 958 38.59 -56.44 5.66
CA LYS A 958 39.43 -57.55 5.15
C LYS A 958 39.71 -58.64 6.19
N LYS A 959 39.34 -58.43 7.45
CA LYS A 959 39.34 -59.45 8.51
C LYS A 959 37.95 -60.04 8.63
#